data_AF-A0A1J4XUZ1-F1
#
_entry.id   AF-A0A1J4XUZ1-F1
#
_cell.length_a   1.000
_cell.length_b   1.000
_cell.length_c   1.000
_cell.angle_alpha   90.00
_cell.angle_beta   90.00
_cell.angle_gamma   90.00
#
_symmetry.space_group_name_H-M   'P 1'
#
loop_
_entity.id
_entity.type
_entity.pdbx_description
1 polymer ?
#
loop_
_entity_poly.entity_id
_entity_poly.type
_entity_poly.pdbx_seq_one_letter_code
_entity_poly.pdbx_strand_id
1 'polypeptide(L)'
;MSDKFYPIPIEKLAAWMLRDLHQDQLFGIHRSLWFQPNPHQPFRMRRYGQLLETPIGVAAGPHTQLAQNIITAWLTGARYMELKTVQTLDAIEVTKPCIDMSDEGYNCEWSQELQLQQSFDEYLNGWIIIHWLRHHLGWDHDTESGLIFNMSVGYDLAGIQNPNVQTFLDKMVSCPVQLSEKLNRLKGILPGLGDIQIPQRMTDNITLSTMHGCPPDEIERIGKYLIHERKLHTTIKLNPTLLGPDQLRDLLHNQLGFNTIHVPDLAFEHDLKYDGALDLIRSLQIAAGQAGVEFGIKLTNTLEVENLKGNLPDNEPMVYMSGRALHPISVLVAEKLQSDFDGQLDISFSAGADAFNLAEILECNIRPVTVCSDLLKPGGYARLHQYLEILNEKILATGSTNLTEFILSHSDGEEDVTQAGLANLKAYAGSVSADERYHQHHFPNQSIKTDRPLMTFDCIAAPCINECAVNQDIPGYMYHAAQGDFQRALEIILRNNPMPHVAGLVCDHLCQSKCTRINYDRPLLIRGIKHFIAEHANGKTDPRCAPFNGHTVAIIGGGPAGLSAAYFLAQDGFEVEIFESKSQVGGMTAGTIPSFRMDAAGLAADVARIKRLGVIIHTGTEINPARFEALRSHFDYIFVAVGAQVGKRLDIPGEKYSGVLDQLTFLQSVHSAERPKPGDSVLVIGGGNSAMDAARTAKRIVGTKGNVTVVYRRTVAQMPADRDEIGELGIEGIKLLELTAPVEILEMNGHVTGLRCQKMVLGEIDASGRRQPVAAGEPYFDIPADVIISAIGQEVVLDFFPEHELKVDPQTLETQIHDIFAGGDAVRGPATLIKAIGDGRHVAQAIRKKANLRSDQVYEPHQRDLTRIELQQKQAVRDYGPALVTHRSNDTLGFDLMSKPLDAESAKAEASRCLFCDERCSVCVSVCPNRANVEFTIRPRVVRVSQGILENDVFQPTQHHLVTAAQTTQIFNVGDFCNECGNCTTFCPTKGQPFRTKPKFWLSSESFAQEESGHHFADGVLHHSHGKTESSFRQINGRLEYTTPEFIADFDPIDFHLIQIEALQSGKVEVDLRHAGSLYFLWDALKDHPMLRG
;
A
#
# COMPACT_ATOMS: atom_id res chain seq x y z
N MET A 1 -6.57 26.83 4.56
CA MET A 1 -5.17 26.46 4.94
C MET A 1 -4.29 26.68 3.73
N SER A 2 -3.19 27.41 3.88
CA SER A 2 -2.20 27.53 2.83
C SER A 2 -1.30 26.29 2.81
N ASP A 3 -0.87 25.97 1.61
CA ASP A 3 0.01 24.89 1.22
C ASP A 3 1.46 25.36 1.09
N LYS A 4 1.79 26.47 1.78
CA LYS A 4 3.07 27.17 1.71
C LYS A 4 4.10 26.56 2.63
N PHE A 5 5.35 26.60 2.20
CA PHE A 5 6.49 26.25 3.05
C PHE A 5 6.95 27.43 3.89
N TYR A 6 7.25 27.14 5.15
CA TYR A 6 7.85 28.07 6.09
C TYR A 6 9.17 27.46 6.60
N PRO A 7 10.33 27.82 6.01
CA PRO A 7 11.62 27.32 6.47
C PRO A 7 11.87 27.71 7.94
N ILE A 8 12.49 26.81 8.69
CA ILE A 8 12.83 27.08 10.10
C ILE A 8 14.26 27.62 10.25
N PRO A 9 14.51 28.43 11.29
CA PRO A 9 15.89 28.82 11.62
C PRO A 9 16.76 27.59 11.93
N ILE A 10 18.03 27.65 11.50
CA ILE A 10 19.00 26.56 11.68
C ILE A 10 19.23 26.21 13.16
N GLU A 11 19.09 27.17 14.07
CA GLU A 11 19.20 26.96 15.51
C GLU A 11 18.09 26.05 16.04
N LYS A 12 16.87 26.23 15.53
CA LYS A 12 15.73 25.38 15.89
C LYS A 12 15.91 23.97 15.33
N LEU A 13 16.41 23.86 14.09
CA LEU A 13 16.79 22.57 13.50
C LEU A 13 17.89 21.88 14.32
N ALA A 14 18.96 22.57 14.66
CA ALA A 14 20.08 22.05 15.46
C ALA A 14 19.64 21.59 16.85
N ALA A 15 18.80 22.38 17.54
CA ALA A 15 18.26 22.04 18.85
C ALA A 15 17.35 20.80 18.80
N TRP A 16 16.52 20.66 17.76
CA TRP A 16 15.74 19.45 17.54
C TRP A 16 16.66 18.23 17.36
N MET A 17 17.65 18.33 16.48
CA MET A 17 18.58 17.24 16.19
C MET A 17 19.35 16.74 17.41
N LEU A 18 19.90 17.65 18.23
CA LEU A 18 20.63 17.27 19.44
C LEU A 18 19.77 16.44 20.39
N ARG A 19 18.49 16.78 20.53
CA ARG A 19 17.58 16.00 21.38
C ARG A 19 17.30 14.61 20.82
N ASP A 20 17.08 14.50 19.51
CA ASP A 20 16.87 13.20 18.87
C ASP A 20 18.11 12.31 19.05
N LEU A 21 19.32 12.86 18.88
CA LEU A 21 20.58 12.11 19.05
C LEU A 21 20.75 11.53 20.45
N HIS A 22 20.26 12.21 21.50
CA HIS A 22 20.25 11.68 22.87
C HIS A 22 19.32 10.46 23.06
N GLN A 23 18.47 10.17 22.07
CA GLN A 23 17.52 9.06 22.06
C GLN A 23 17.89 7.99 21.00
N ASP A 24 19.15 7.97 20.53
CA ASP A 24 19.65 7.08 19.47
C ASP A 24 18.78 7.11 18.19
N GLN A 25 18.24 8.28 17.85
CA GLN A 25 17.48 8.51 16.63
C GLN A 25 17.79 9.88 16.04
N LEU A 26 17.37 10.11 14.80
CA LEU A 26 17.41 11.44 14.20
C LEU A 26 16.22 11.60 13.26
N PHE A 27 15.41 12.62 13.49
CA PHE A 27 14.13 12.83 12.80
C PHE A 27 13.26 11.56 12.84
N GLY A 28 13.24 10.87 13.98
CA GLY A 28 12.48 9.63 14.14
C GLY A 28 13.02 8.41 13.39
N ILE A 29 14.22 8.44 12.79
CA ILE A 29 14.92 7.25 12.27
C ILE A 29 15.92 6.76 13.32
N HIS A 30 15.70 5.54 13.82
CA HIS A 30 16.60 4.91 14.79
C HIS A 30 17.99 4.62 14.21
N ARG A 31 19.02 4.67 15.06
CA ARG A 31 20.43 4.50 14.70
C ARG A 31 20.78 3.19 14.01
N SER A 32 20.00 2.13 14.24
CA SER A 32 20.15 0.85 13.55
C SER A 32 19.88 0.89 12.05
N LEU A 33 19.28 1.98 11.53
CA LEU A 33 18.98 2.17 10.11
C LEU A 33 19.86 3.27 9.48
N TRP A 34 20.87 3.75 10.21
CA TRP A 34 21.84 4.70 9.68
C TRP A 34 22.91 3.96 8.89
N PHE A 35 23.38 4.59 7.82
CA PHE A 35 24.56 4.11 7.13
C PHE A 35 25.80 4.64 7.83
N GLN A 36 26.63 3.72 8.32
CA GLN A 36 27.94 4.06 8.89
C GLN A 36 29.02 3.96 7.79
N PRO A 37 29.71 5.05 7.43
CA PRO A 37 30.80 5.02 6.48
C PRO A 37 31.94 4.12 6.96
N ASN A 38 32.55 3.38 6.03
CA ASN A 38 33.74 2.58 6.28
C ASN A 38 34.75 2.76 5.12
N PRO A 39 36.01 3.15 5.40
CA PRO A 39 37.03 3.36 4.37
C PRO A 39 37.32 2.14 3.48
N HIS A 40 36.98 0.94 3.93
CA HIS A 40 37.21 -0.30 3.18
C HIS A 40 35.99 -0.79 2.39
N GLN A 41 34.93 0.02 2.29
CA GLN A 41 33.78 -0.36 1.46
C GLN A 41 34.17 -0.46 -0.02
N PRO A 42 33.76 -1.53 -0.71
CA PRO A 42 34.20 -1.79 -2.07
C PRO A 42 33.44 -0.95 -3.12
N PHE A 43 32.31 -0.35 -2.74
CA PHE A 43 31.49 0.47 -3.65
C PHE A 43 31.83 1.97 -3.64
N ARG A 44 32.88 2.39 -2.93
CA ARG A 44 33.34 3.79 -2.93
C ARG A 44 33.75 4.22 -4.35
N MET A 45 33.51 5.47 -4.71
CA MET A 45 33.86 6.00 -6.05
C MET A 45 34.37 7.44 -6.01
N ARG A 46 34.90 7.92 -7.14
CA ARG A 46 35.23 9.33 -7.34
C ARG A 46 34.39 9.93 -8.47
N ARG A 47 34.06 11.21 -8.34
CA ARG A 47 33.41 12.02 -9.37
C ARG A 47 33.82 13.49 -9.20
N TYR A 48 34.10 14.21 -10.29
CA TYR A 48 34.54 15.62 -10.22
C TYR A 48 35.78 15.81 -9.34
N GLY A 49 36.69 14.82 -9.35
CA GLY A 49 37.85 14.78 -8.46
C GLY A 49 37.54 14.57 -6.96
N GLN A 50 36.27 14.39 -6.57
CA GLN A 50 35.83 14.27 -5.17
C GLN A 50 35.43 12.82 -4.84
N LEU A 51 35.71 12.39 -3.61
CA LEU A 51 35.27 11.11 -3.08
C LEU A 51 33.76 11.08 -2.81
N LEU A 52 33.12 9.98 -3.22
CA LEU A 52 31.79 9.57 -2.78
C LEU A 52 31.90 8.28 -1.96
N GLU A 53 31.43 8.30 -0.72
CA GLU A 53 31.43 7.11 0.15
C GLU A 53 30.46 6.03 -0.33
N THR A 54 29.40 6.42 -1.06
CA THR A 54 28.44 5.50 -1.68
C THR A 54 28.16 5.94 -3.12
N PRO A 55 27.83 5.02 -4.03
CA PRO A 55 27.52 5.36 -5.42
C PRO A 55 26.05 5.80 -5.61
N ILE A 56 25.29 5.92 -4.50
CA ILE A 56 23.86 6.23 -4.51
C ILE A 56 23.58 7.63 -3.98
N GLY A 57 22.52 8.22 -4.51
CA GLY A 57 22.07 9.55 -4.16
C GLY A 57 20.56 9.71 -4.19
N VAL A 58 20.10 10.91 -3.85
CA VAL A 58 18.70 11.31 -4.05
C VAL A 58 18.61 12.19 -5.28
N ALA A 59 17.58 11.96 -6.09
CA ALA A 59 17.40 12.69 -7.33
C ALA A 59 16.76 14.07 -7.08
N ALA A 60 16.93 15.01 -8.02
CA ALA A 60 16.35 16.34 -7.91
C ALA A 60 14.82 16.25 -7.71
N GLY A 61 14.36 16.62 -6.53
CA GLY A 61 13.01 16.29 -6.10
C GLY A 61 12.69 16.76 -4.69
N PRO A 62 11.54 16.34 -4.12
CA PRO A 62 11.15 16.76 -2.77
C PRO A 62 12.18 16.38 -1.69
N HIS A 63 12.96 15.32 -1.92
CA HIS A 63 13.99 14.85 -0.99
C HIS A 63 15.16 15.82 -0.82
N THR A 64 15.31 16.80 -1.70
CA THR A 64 16.42 17.76 -1.69
C THR A 64 15.96 19.21 -1.56
N GLN A 65 14.74 19.43 -1.06
CA GLN A 65 14.18 20.78 -0.93
C GLN A 65 14.40 21.42 0.46
N LEU A 66 14.29 20.64 1.54
CA LEU A 66 14.44 21.10 2.91
C LEU A 66 15.69 20.49 3.57
N ALA A 67 16.32 21.21 4.48
CA ALA A 67 17.56 20.81 5.13
C ALA A 67 17.43 19.46 5.85
N GLN A 68 16.34 19.24 6.59
CA GLN A 68 16.09 17.97 7.29
C GLN A 68 15.98 16.78 6.33
N ASN A 69 15.52 17.00 5.09
CA ASN A 69 15.42 15.96 4.08
C ASN A 69 16.81 15.55 3.58
N ILE A 70 17.64 16.55 3.25
CA ILE A 70 19.02 16.36 2.80
C ILE A 70 19.85 15.65 3.88
N ILE A 71 19.73 16.10 5.15
CA ILE A 71 20.39 15.47 6.29
C ILE A 71 19.93 14.02 6.47
N THR A 72 18.62 13.76 6.37
CA THR A 72 18.08 12.40 6.49
C THR A 72 18.60 11.49 5.39
N ALA A 73 18.58 11.94 4.13
CA ALA A 73 19.10 11.19 3.00
C ALA A 73 20.58 10.83 3.20
N TRP A 74 21.39 11.80 3.67
CA TRP A 74 22.79 11.56 3.99
C TRP A 74 22.94 10.53 5.11
N LEU A 75 22.18 10.67 6.19
CA LEU A 75 22.23 9.78 7.34
C LEU A 75 21.95 8.32 6.98
N THR A 76 21.04 8.07 6.02
CA THR A 76 20.67 6.72 5.58
C THR A 76 21.49 6.21 4.39
N GLY A 77 22.47 6.99 3.91
CA GLY A 77 23.51 6.48 3.00
C GLY A 77 23.60 7.15 1.63
N ALA A 78 22.76 8.12 1.30
CA ALA A 78 22.93 8.90 0.06
C ALA A 78 24.17 9.81 0.16
N ARG A 79 24.94 9.91 -0.93
CA ARG A 79 26.13 10.77 -1.02
C ARG A 79 26.15 11.68 -2.23
N TYR A 80 25.42 11.34 -3.29
CA TYR A 80 25.22 12.23 -4.43
C TYR A 80 23.88 12.96 -4.31
N MET A 81 23.88 14.21 -3.86
CA MET A 81 22.66 14.98 -3.61
C MET A 81 22.34 15.85 -4.81
N GLU A 82 21.38 15.45 -5.64
CA GLU A 82 20.87 16.31 -6.70
C GLU A 82 19.90 17.32 -6.11
N LEU A 83 20.35 18.56 -5.95
CA LEU A 83 19.54 19.63 -5.40
C LEU A 83 18.37 19.95 -6.32
N LYS A 84 17.25 20.32 -5.71
CA LYS A 84 16.01 20.58 -6.44
C LYS A 84 16.23 21.72 -7.44
N THR A 85 15.71 21.54 -8.65
CA THR A 85 15.92 22.45 -9.79
C THR A 85 15.46 23.87 -9.43
N VAL A 86 16.39 24.82 -9.45
CA VAL A 86 16.09 26.21 -9.11
C VAL A 86 15.41 26.94 -10.26
N GLN A 87 14.56 27.92 -9.92
CA GLN A 87 13.62 28.58 -10.83
C GLN A 87 13.79 30.11 -10.94
N THR A 88 13.55 30.71 -12.12
CA THR A 88 13.58 32.19 -12.28
C THR A 88 12.34 32.86 -11.70
N LEU A 89 11.18 32.22 -11.87
CA LEU A 89 9.95 32.63 -11.20
C LEU A 89 10.05 32.19 -9.73
N ASP A 90 10.30 33.16 -8.84
CA ASP A 90 10.53 32.90 -7.41
C ASP A 90 9.28 32.38 -6.66
N ALA A 91 8.10 32.41 -7.27
CA ALA A 91 6.88 31.80 -6.75
C ALA A 91 5.99 31.34 -7.91
N ILE A 92 5.52 30.09 -7.84
CA ILE A 92 4.52 29.56 -8.76
C ILE A 92 3.39 28.85 -8.00
N GLU A 93 2.22 28.81 -8.62
CA GLU A 93 1.07 28.07 -8.09
C GLU A 93 1.15 26.62 -8.59
N VAL A 94 1.14 25.65 -7.67
CA VAL A 94 1.26 24.22 -8.00
C VAL A 94 -0.08 23.54 -7.76
N THR A 95 -0.60 22.88 -8.79
CA THR A 95 -1.82 22.08 -8.71
C THR A 95 -1.67 20.94 -7.70
N LYS A 96 -2.59 20.84 -6.74
CA LYS A 96 -2.54 19.87 -5.61
C LYS A 96 -3.83 19.04 -5.51
N PRO A 97 -3.77 17.74 -5.12
CA PRO A 97 -2.56 16.97 -4.82
C PRO A 97 -1.69 16.78 -6.06
N CYS A 98 -0.37 16.83 -5.89
CA CYS A 98 0.60 16.83 -6.98
C CYS A 98 1.37 15.51 -7.14
N ILE A 99 1.20 14.53 -6.24
CA ILE A 99 1.92 13.24 -6.27
C ILE A 99 0.94 12.07 -6.03
N ASP A 100 0.97 11.08 -6.92
CA ASP A 100 0.39 9.75 -6.73
C ASP A 100 1.48 8.68 -6.93
N MET A 101 1.89 7.99 -5.85
CA MET A 101 2.97 6.98 -5.88
C MET A 101 2.46 5.54 -5.72
N SER A 102 1.23 5.23 -6.16
CA SER A 102 0.59 3.92 -5.95
C SER A 102 1.39 2.70 -6.47
N ASP A 103 1.76 2.68 -7.75
CA ASP A 103 2.66 1.69 -8.37
C ASP A 103 3.71 2.42 -9.21
N GLU A 104 3.38 2.73 -10.46
CA GLU A 104 4.03 3.83 -11.18
C GLU A 104 3.65 5.15 -10.49
N GLY A 105 4.63 6.01 -10.32
CA GLY A 105 4.49 7.33 -9.74
C GLY A 105 4.06 8.34 -10.79
N TYR A 106 3.12 9.22 -10.45
CA TYR A 106 2.65 10.31 -11.30
C TYR A 106 2.76 11.62 -10.53
N ASN A 107 3.15 12.69 -11.21
CA ASN A 107 3.12 14.03 -10.63
C ASN A 107 2.77 15.11 -11.65
N CYS A 108 2.11 16.19 -11.19
CA CYS A 108 1.62 17.27 -12.06
C CYS A 108 2.75 18.18 -12.56
N GLU A 109 3.70 18.57 -11.71
CA GLU A 109 4.85 19.38 -12.13
C GLU A 109 6.01 19.29 -11.13
N TRP A 110 7.22 19.69 -11.55
CA TRP A 110 8.45 19.70 -10.73
C TRP A 110 8.95 21.13 -10.51
N SER A 111 8.19 21.93 -9.77
CA SER A 111 8.68 23.25 -9.37
C SER A 111 9.23 23.24 -7.95
N GLN A 112 10.21 24.13 -7.74
CA GLN A 112 10.71 24.47 -6.43
C GLN A 112 9.72 25.46 -5.80
N GLU A 113 9.11 25.10 -4.67
CA GLU A 113 8.13 25.97 -3.99
C GLU A 113 8.81 26.99 -3.05
N LEU A 114 10.11 26.82 -2.79
CA LEU A 114 10.92 27.80 -2.05
C LEU A 114 11.52 28.84 -2.99
N GLN A 115 11.63 30.07 -2.52
CA GLN A 115 12.37 31.12 -3.22
C GLN A 115 13.84 30.74 -3.36
N LEU A 116 14.56 31.33 -4.34
CA LEU A 116 15.99 31.05 -4.54
C LEU A 116 16.84 31.26 -3.28
N GLN A 117 16.58 32.34 -2.54
CA GLN A 117 17.31 32.62 -1.30
C GLN A 117 17.00 31.60 -0.21
N GLN A 118 15.74 31.20 -0.05
CA GLN A 118 15.33 30.16 0.90
C GLN A 118 15.95 28.81 0.54
N SER A 119 16.00 28.48 -0.75
CA SER A 119 16.63 27.26 -1.27
C SER A 119 18.12 27.22 -0.93
N PHE A 120 18.85 28.31 -1.20
CA PHE A 120 20.25 28.46 -0.82
C PHE A 120 20.44 28.29 0.70
N ASP A 121 19.58 28.92 1.50
CA ASP A 121 19.64 28.84 2.96
C ASP A 121 19.46 27.41 3.46
N GLU A 122 18.51 26.64 2.92
CA GLU A 122 18.30 25.23 3.26
C GLU A 122 19.46 24.34 2.84
N TYR A 123 20.08 24.60 1.68
CA TYR A 123 21.26 23.86 1.21
C TYR A 123 22.47 24.13 2.12
N LEU A 124 22.71 25.39 2.47
CA LEU A 124 23.78 25.75 3.40
C LEU A 124 23.51 25.19 4.81
N ASN A 125 22.25 25.15 5.25
CA ASN A 125 21.87 24.52 6.51
C ASN A 125 22.21 23.02 6.51
N GLY A 126 21.81 22.29 5.46
CA GLY A 126 22.15 20.87 5.29
C GLY A 126 23.67 20.63 5.25
N TRP A 127 24.40 21.46 4.51
CA TRP A 127 25.86 21.38 4.39
C TRP A 127 26.56 21.51 5.75
N ILE A 128 26.26 22.58 6.51
CA ILE A 128 26.85 22.82 7.83
C ILE A 128 26.58 21.64 8.77
N ILE A 129 25.34 21.20 8.81
CA ILE A 129 24.90 20.16 9.74
C ILE A 129 25.50 18.80 9.38
N ILE A 130 25.58 18.43 8.11
CA ILE A 130 26.20 17.16 7.69
C ILE A 130 27.68 17.13 8.06
N HIS A 131 28.42 18.21 7.80
CA HIS A 131 29.83 18.31 8.19
C HIS A 131 30.01 18.20 9.71
N TRP A 132 29.14 18.84 10.49
CA TRP A 132 29.13 18.71 11.94
C TRP A 132 28.79 17.28 12.40
N LEU A 133 27.73 16.67 11.86
CA LEU A 133 27.33 15.30 12.20
C LEU A 133 28.43 14.29 11.89
N ARG A 134 29.09 14.42 10.74
CA ARG A 134 30.20 13.56 10.35
C ARG A 134 31.29 13.54 11.42
N HIS A 135 31.66 14.70 11.95
CA HIS A 135 32.63 14.81 13.04
C HIS A 135 32.06 14.32 14.38
N HIS A 136 30.85 14.75 14.74
CA HIS A 136 30.21 14.41 16.01
C HIS A 136 29.98 12.90 16.19
N LEU A 137 29.71 12.18 15.09
CA LEU A 137 29.53 10.73 15.06
C LEU A 137 30.85 9.96 14.88
N GLY A 138 31.99 10.66 14.69
CA GLY A 138 33.30 10.05 14.45
C GLY A 138 33.44 9.36 13.10
N TRP A 139 32.76 9.88 12.06
CA TRP A 139 32.77 9.36 10.69
C TRP A 139 33.74 10.12 9.77
N ASP A 140 34.57 10.99 10.33
CA ASP A 140 35.56 11.81 9.63
C ASP A 140 36.89 11.07 9.37
N HIS A 141 36.79 9.80 8.99
CA HIS A 141 37.96 8.95 8.70
C HIS A 141 38.79 9.46 7.51
N ASP A 142 38.13 10.01 6.49
CA ASP A 142 38.77 10.63 5.33
C ASP A 142 38.87 12.16 5.51
N THR A 143 39.89 12.76 4.89
CA THR A 143 40.03 14.22 4.84
C THR A 143 38.99 14.89 3.94
N GLU A 144 38.46 14.17 2.94
CA GLU A 144 37.37 14.63 2.07
C GLU A 144 36.00 14.40 2.73
N SER A 145 34.97 15.16 2.33
CA SER A 145 33.61 15.07 2.89
C SER A 145 32.91 13.73 2.59
N GLY A 146 33.31 13.05 1.52
CA GLY A 146 32.68 11.82 1.06
C GLY A 146 31.31 12.03 0.38
N LEU A 147 30.92 13.28 0.11
CA LEU A 147 29.60 13.68 -0.40
C LEU A 147 29.72 14.76 -1.47
N ILE A 148 28.77 14.80 -2.41
CA ILE A 148 28.68 15.82 -3.47
C ILE A 148 27.27 16.41 -3.47
N PHE A 149 27.18 17.74 -3.43
CA PHE A 149 25.98 18.48 -3.83
C PHE A 149 26.08 18.81 -5.31
N ASN A 150 25.06 18.44 -6.09
CA ASN A 150 24.95 18.71 -7.51
C ASN A 150 23.79 19.68 -7.76
N MET A 151 24.09 20.86 -8.28
CA MET A 151 23.06 21.86 -8.59
C MET A 151 22.17 21.38 -9.74
N SER A 152 20.94 21.85 -9.79
CA SER A 152 20.08 21.64 -10.96
C SER A 152 19.43 22.96 -11.40
N VAL A 153 19.45 23.23 -12.70
CA VAL A 153 18.81 24.40 -13.35
C VAL A 153 17.97 23.92 -14.54
N GLY A 154 16.90 24.64 -14.88
CA GLY A 154 16.04 24.29 -16.01
C GLY A 154 15.31 25.50 -16.62
N TYR A 155 16.02 26.27 -17.45
CA TYR A 155 15.51 27.42 -18.22
C TYR A 155 16.22 27.54 -19.56
N ASP A 156 15.74 28.48 -20.37
CA ASP A 156 16.56 29.10 -21.41
C ASP A 156 17.79 29.83 -20.82
N LEU A 157 18.73 30.17 -21.69
CA LEU A 157 19.96 30.86 -21.30
C LEU A 157 19.67 32.22 -20.65
N ALA A 158 18.65 32.93 -21.12
CA ALA A 158 18.26 34.22 -20.58
C ALA A 158 17.82 34.12 -19.11
N GLY A 159 17.04 33.10 -18.78
CA GLY A 159 16.62 32.81 -17.42
C GLY A 159 17.80 32.42 -16.52
N ILE A 160 18.72 31.58 -17.01
CA ILE A 160 19.93 31.23 -16.26
C ILE A 160 20.80 32.47 -15.99
N GLN A 161 20.88 33.39 -16.95
CA GLN A 161 21.62 34.65 -16.83
C GLN A 161 20.92 35.71 -15.98
N ASN A 162 19.71 35.46 -15.49
CA ASN A 162 19.00 36.39 -14.62
C ASN A 162 19.81 36.68 -13.34
N PRO A 163 19.92 37.95 -12.90
CA PRO A 163 20.65 38.32 -11.68
C PRO A 163 20.33 37.49 -10.42
N ASN A 164 19.08 37.08 -10.21
CA ASN A 164 18.71 36.27 -9.05
C ASN A 164 19.33 34.85 -9.11
N VAL A 165 19.25 34.20 -10.27
CA VAL A 165 19.87 32.88 -10.53
C VAL A 165 21.39 32.97 -10.49
N GLN A 166 21.99 34.01 -11.08
CA GLN A 166 23.44 34.22 -11.02
C GLN A 166 23.92 34.37 -9.57
N THR A 167 23.23 35.18 -8.77
CA THR A 167 23.51 35.34 -7.33
C THR A 167 23.43 34.02 -6.58
N PHE A 168 22.42 33.19 -6.87
CA PHE A 168 22.29 31.86 -6.29
C PHE A 168 23.51 30.99 -6.65
N LEU A 169 23.84 30.87 -7.94
CA LEU A 169 24.95 30.05 -8.42
C LEU A 169 26.30 30.51 -7.83
N ASP A 170 26.53 31.81 -7.71
CA ASP A 170 27.76 32.37 -7.14
C ASP A 170 27.92 31.99 -5.67
N LYS A 171 26.83 32.08 -4.89
CA LYS A 171 26.83 31.68 -3.48
C LYS A 171 27.02 30.17 -3.31
N MET A 172 26.51 29.35 -4.23
CA MET A 172 26.72 27.89 -4.20
C MET A 172 28.19 27.52 -4.39
N VAL A 173 28.90 28.26 -5.26
CA VAL A 173 30.35 28.08 -5.50
C VAL A 173 31.19 28.65 -4.35
N SER A 174 30.77 29.74 -3.70
CA SER A 174 31.47 30.30 -2.55
C SER A 174 30.57 31.18 -1.68
N CYS A 175 30.44 30.84 -0.39
CA CYS A 175 29.60 31.58 0.57
C CYS A 175 30.27 31.88 1.93
N PRO A 176 31.50 32.41 1.98
CA PRO A 176 32.25 32.60 3.24
C PRO A 176 31.52 33.48 4.27
N VAL A 177 30.79 34.50 3.81
CA VAL A 177 30.07 35.43 4.68
C VAL A 177 28.88 34.72 5.34
N GLN A 178 28.00 34.13 4.53
CA GLN A 178 26.79 33.45 5.01
C GLN A 178 27.14 32.23 5.88
N LEU A 179 28.18 31.48 5.50
CA LEU A 179 28.71 30.39 6.30
C LEU A 179 29.17 30.88 7.68
N SER A 180 30.01 31.92 7.72
CA SER A 180 30.53 32.47 8.98
C SER A 180 29.41 32.99 9.89
N GLU A 181 28.41 33.65 9.33
CA GLU A 181 27.24 34.13 10.08
C GLU A 181 26.45 32.98 10.73
N LYS A 182 26.15 31.91 9.97
CA LYS A 182 25.45 30.74 10.51
C LYS A 182 26.30 29.98 11.55
N LEU A 183 27.60 29.82 11.31
CA LEU A 183 28.51 29.19 12.27
C LEU A 183 28.57 29.96 13.60
N ASN A 184 28.60 31.30 13.54
CA ASN A 184 28.56 32.13 14.74
C ASN A 184 27.25 32.00 15.53
N ARG A 185 26.12 31.86 14.84
CA ARG A 185 24.80 31.64 15.46
C ARG A 185 24.67 30.27 16.11
N LEU A 186 25.31 29.26 15.52
CA LEU A 186 25.33 27.89 16.05
C LEU A 186 26.37 27.68 17.15
N LYS A 187 27.29 28.64 17.33
CA LYS A 187 28.31 28.62 18.37
C LYS A 187 27.63 28.65 19.74
N GLY A 188 27.75 27.54 20.47
CA GLY A 188 27.09 27.34 21.77
C GLY A 188 25.83 26.46 21.71
N ILE A 189 25.35 26.13 20.52
CA ILE A 189 24.29 25.12 20.31
C ILE A 189 24.94 23.78 19.96
N LEU A 190 25.74 23.75 18.88
CA LEU A 190 26.37 22.52 18.40
C LEU A 190 27.75 22.30 19.05
N PRO A 191 27.95 21.24 19.85
CA PRO A 191 29.22 20.94 20.48
C PRO A 191 30.28 20.54 19.44
N GLY A 192 31.53 20.97 19.62
CA GLY A 192 32.65 20.64 18.73
C GLY A 192 32.62 21.32 17.36
N LEU A 193 31.65 22.20 17.08
CA LEU A 193 31.56 22.91 15.79
C LEU A 193 32.80 23.77 15.50
N GLY A 194 33.44 24.31 16.54
CA GLY A 194 34.66 25.11 16.41
C GLY A 194 35.92 24.31 16.08
N ASP A 195 35.86 22.98 16.20
CA ASP A 195 37.01 22.08 16.00
C ASP A 195 37.13 21.61 14.54
N ILE A 196 36.14 21.94 13.69
CA ILE A 196 36.08 21.51 12.30
C ILE A 196 36.11 22.69 11.33
N GLN A 197 36.69 22.46 10.16
CA GLN A 197 36.67 23.41 9.06
C GLN A 197 35.60 22.97 8.04
N ILE A 198 34.54 23.76 7.91
CA ILE A 198 33.50 23.53 6.91
C ILE A 198 33.89 24.24 5.59
N PRO A 199 33.88 23.55 4.43
CA PRO A 199 34.22 24.17 3.16
C PRO A 199 33.24 25.29 2.80
N GLN A 200 33.77 26.44 2.36
CA GLN A 200 32.98 27.58 1.86
C GLN A 200 32.36 27.35 0.47
N ARG A 201 32.88 26.37 -0.27
CA ARG A 201 32.38 25.92 -1.56
C ARG A 201 31.52 24.69 -1.33
N MET A 202 30.22 24.78 -1.61
CA MET A 202 29.31 23.64 -1.49
C MET A 202 29.34 22.76 -2.74
N THR A 203 29.59 23.36 -3.91
CA THR A 203 29.53 22.66 -5.20
C THR A 203 30.29 23.39 -6.30
N ASP A 204 30.77 22.63 -7.27
CA ASP A 204 31.41 23.05 -8.51
C ASP A 204 30.83 22.31 -9.73
N ASN A 205 29.65 21.71 -9.55
CA ASN A 205 29.00 20.87 -10.54
C ASN A 205 27.51 21.15 -10.65
N ILE A 206 26.96 20.91 -11.84
CA ILE A 206 25.59 21.26 -12.19
C ILE A 206 24.99 20.28 -13.20
N THR A 207 23.71 20.00 -13.03
CA THR A 207 22.88 19.30 -14.01
C THR A 207 21.92 20.27 -14.68
N LEU A 208 21.96 20.33 -16.00
CA LEU A 208 20.95 21.01 -16.79
C LEU A 208 19.76 20.07 -16.99
N SER A 209 18.64 20.40 -16.36
CA SER A 209 17.35 19.78 -16.61
C SER A 209 16.76 20.38 -17.89
N THR A 210 16.80 19.64 -18.99
CA THR A 210 16.18 20.05 -20.24
C THR A 210 14.68 20.12 -20.06
N MET A 211 14.07 21.29 -20.30
CA MET A 211 12.62 21.41 -20.34
C MET A 211 12.09 20.60 -21.53
N HIS A 212 10.92 19.95 -21.37
CA HIS A 212 10.24 19.34 -22.51
C HIS A 212 10.00 20.42 -23.57
N GLY A 213 10.43 20.12 -24.79
CA GLY A 213 10.37 21.07 -25.89
C GLY A 213 11.44 22.15 -25.97
N CYS A 214 12.51 22.07 -25.17
CA CYS A 214 13.64 22.97 -25.30
C CYS A 214 14.41 22.71 -26.61
N PRO A 215 14.63 23.72 -27.47
CA PRO A 215 15.37 23.55 -28.72
C PRO A 215 16.80 23.03 -28.48
N PRO A 216 17.31 22.09 -29.30
CA PRO A 216 18.65 21.53 -29.13
C PRO A 216 19.78 22.56 -29.09
N ASP A 217 19.68 23.61 -29.91
CA ASP A 217 20.65 24.70 -29.97
C ASP A 217 20.68 25.53 -28.68
N GLU A 218 19.53 25.67 -28.02
CA GLU A 218 19.43 26.34 -26.72
C GLU A 218 20.10 25.50 -25.62
N ILE A 219 19.86 24.18 -25.61
CA ILE A 219 20.52 23.25 -24.68
C ILE A 219 22.05 23.31 -24.82
N GLU A 220 22.55 23.30 -26.06
CA GLU A 220 23.98 23.39 -26.35
C GLU A 220 24.58 24.72 -25.88
N ARG A 221 23.90 25.84 -26.14
CA ARG A 221 24.34 27.18 -25.71
C ARG A 221 24.43 27.29 -24.20
N ILE A 222 23.44 26.75 -23.48
CA ILE A 222 23.45 26.70 -22.02
C ILE A 222 24.60 25.83 -21.52
N GLY A 223 24.76 24.61 -22.06
CA GLY A 223 25.85 23.71 -21.70
C GLY A 223 27.22 24.37 -21.87
N LYS A 224 27.46 25.01 -23.03
CA LYS A 224 28.69 25.76 -23.30
C LYS A 224 28.90 26.93 -22.34
N TYR A 225 27.84 27.65 -21.97
CA TYR A 225 27.92 28.72 -20.98
C TYR A 225 28.33 28.20 -19.60
N LEU A 226 27.70 27.12 -19.12
CA LEU A 226 28.03 26.50 -17.83
C LEU A 226 29.47 25.96 -17.80
N ILE A 227 29.93 25.41 -18.92
CA ILE A 227 31.29 24.87 -19.05
C ILE A 227 32.34 25.97 -19.19
N HIS A 228 32.20 26.88 -20.15
CA HIS A 228 33.26 27.83 -20.49
C HIS A 228 33.27 29.07 -19.60
N GLU A 229 32.10 29.66 -19.34
CA GLU A 229 31.98 30.91 -18.59
C GLU A 229 31.92 30.65 -17.09
N ARG A 230 31.15 29.63 -16.65
CA ARG A 230 31.01 29.30 -15.23
C ARG A 230 32.06 28.31 -14.72
N LYS A 231 32.76 27.59 -15.61
CA LYS A 231 33.77 26.58 -15.26
C LYS A 231 33.24 25.50 -14.31
N LEU A 232 32.00 25.04 -14.54
CA LEU A 232 31.38 23.98 -13.75
C LEU A 232 31.46 22.63 -14.46
N HIS A 233 31.65 21.55 -13.70
CA HIS A 233 31.39 20.21 -14.21
C HIS A 233 29.91 20.11 -14.56
N THR A 234 29.59 19.72 -15.80
CA THR A 234 28.24 19.90 -16.34
C THR A 234 27.67 18.57 -16.81
N THR A 235 26.50 18.22 -16.29
CA THR A 235 25.72 17.05 -16.73
C THR A 235 24.46 17.50 -17.47
N ILE A 236 24.13 16.86 -18.59
CA ILE A 236 22.89 17.13 -19.32
C ILE A 236 21.89 16.01 -19.08
N LYS A 237 20.69 16.36 -18.60
CA LYS A 237 19.59 15.41 -18.48
C LYS A 237 19.03 15.09 -19.87
N LEU A 238 18.81 13.81 -20.16
CA LEU A 238 18.24 13.33 -21.42
C LEU A 238 16.95 12.54 -21.14
N ASN A 239 15.94 12.76 -21.98
CA ASN A 239 14.60 12.18 -21.84
C ASN A 239 14.50 10.75 -22.41
N PRO A 240 13.55 9.92 -21.94
CA PRO A 240 13.39 8.54 -22.42
C PRO A 240 12.87 8.47 -23.85
N THR A 241 12.31 9.57 -24.34
CA THR A 241 11.78 9.76 -25.69
C THR A 241 12.85 9.53 -26.77
N LEU A 242 14.13 9.55 -26.42
CA LEU A 242 15.26 9.16 -27.27
C LEU A 242 15.19 7.71 -27.79
N LEU A 243 14.43 6.83 -27.13
CA LEU A 243 14.16 5.48 -27.62
C LEU A 243 13.32 5.50 -28.92
N GLY A 244 12.51 6.55 -29.10
CA GLY A 244 11.58 6.71 -30.21
C GLY A 244 10.18 6.16 -29.89
N PRO A 245 9.14 6.66 -30.59
CA PRO A 245 7.75 6.38 -30.25
C PRO A 245 7.37 4.90 -30.39
N ASP A 246 7.77 4.26 -31.47
CA ASP A 246 7.37 2.88 -31.77
C ASP A 246 7.96 1.89 -30.76
N GLN A 247 9.27 1.97 -30.51
CA GLN A 247 9.97 1.10 -29.57
C GLN A 247 9.51 1.32 -28.13
N LEU A 248 9.31 2.58 -27.72
CA LEU A 248 8.85 2.90 -26.38
C LEU A 248 7.44 2.36 -26.13
N ARG A 249 6.51 2.56 -27.06
CA ARG A 249 5.13 2.07 -26.94
C ARG A 249 5.06 0.55 -27.01
N ASP A 250 5.82 -0.08 -27.90
CA ASP A 250 5.90 -1.56 -27.97
C ASP A 250 6.41 -2.16 -26.65
N LEU A 251 7.49 -1.60 -26.10
CA LEU A 251 8.02 -2.04 -24.81
C LEU A 251 6.98 -1.86 -23.70
N LEU A 252 6.36 -0.69 -23.61
CA LEU A 252 5.41 -0.37 -22.55
C LEU A 252 4.14 -1.24 -22.62
N HIS A 253 3.56 -1.40 -23.80
CA HIS A 253 2.24 -2.04 -23.99
C HIS A 253 2.34 -3.53 -24.25
N ASN A 254 3.20 -3.96 -25.18
CA ASN A 254 3.24 -5.35 -25.63
C ASN A 254 4.18 -6.22 -24.79
N GLN A 255 5.32 -5.68 -24.37
CA GLN A 255 6.30 -6.44 -23.58
C GLN A 255 6.00 -6.35 -22.07
N LEU A 256 5.89 -5.13 -21.52
CA LEU A 256 5.68 -4.91 -20.09
C LEU A 256 4.19 -4.97 -19.66
N GLY A 257 3.26 -4.79 -20.60
CA GLY A 257 1.82 -4.94 -20.37
C GLY A 257 1.09 -3.70 -19.84
N PHE A 258 1.71 -2.52 -19.77
CA PHE A 258 1.11 -1.28 -19.24
C PHE A 258 0.13 -0.60 -20.21
N ASN A 259 -0.94 -1.29 -20.58
CA ASN A 259 -1.91 -0.83 -21.58
C ASN A 259 -2.73 0.43 -21.18
N THR A 260 -2.63 0.86 -19.92
CA THR A 260 -3.34 2.03 -19.39
C THR A 260 -2.49 3.30 -19.39
N ILE A 261 -1.20 3.22 -19.74
CA ILE A 261 -0.29 4.35 -19.76
C ILE A 261 -0.19 4.84 -21.21
N HIS A 262 -0.67 6.05 -21.46
CA HIS A 262 -0.65 6.63 -22.80
C HIS A 262 0.40 7.73 -22.91
N VAL A 263 1.33 7.55 -23.85
CA VAL A 263 2.40 8.52 -24.17
C VAL A 263 2.03 9.18 -25.51
N PRO A 264 1.61 10.45 -25.53
CA PRO A 264 1.13 11.09 -26.75
C PRO A 264 2.28 11.41 -27.72
N ASP A 265 1.96 11.62 -29.00
CA ASP A 265 2.96 12.02 -30.01
C ASP A 265 3.64 13.36 -29.67
N LEU A 266 2.90 14.26 -29.02
CA LEU A 266 3.39 15.56 -28.56
C LEU A 266 4.62 15.44 -27.65
N ALA A 267 4.69 14.38 -26.81
CA ALA A 267 5.83 14.12 -25.94
C ALA A 267 7.13 13.87 -26.73
N PHE A 268 7.02 13.42 -27.98
CA PHE A 268 8.17 13.21 -28.85
C PHE A 268 8.46 14.42 -29.73
N GLU A 269 7.44 15.14 -30.22
CA GLU A 269 7.57 16.19 -31.24
C GLU A 269 8.58 17.26 -30.86
N HIS A 270 8.48 17.78 -29.64
CA HIS A 270 9.29 18.89 -29.16
C HIS A 270 10.61 18.47 -28.51
N ASP A 271 10.73 17.21 -28.10
CA ASP A 271 11.93 16.69 -27.44
C ASP A 271 13.14 16.53 -28.39
N LEU A 272 14.33 16.57 -27.80
CA LEU A 272 15.61 16.33 -28.47
C LEU A 272 15.58 14.99 -29.22
N LYS A 273 15.86 15.02 -30.52
CA LYS A 273 15.95 13.81 -31.34
C LYS A 273 17.28 13.11 -31.15
N TYR A 274 17.31 11.81 -31.43
CA TYR A 274 18.48 10.96 -31.19
C TYR A 274 19.77 11.47 -31.85
N ASP A 275 19.76 11.74 -33.16
CA ASP A 275 20.95 12.25 -33.86
C ASP A 275 21.43 13.59 -33.30
N GLY A 276 20.47 14.48 -32.96
CA GLY A 276 20.78 15.76 -32.31
C GLY A 276 21.40 15.60 -30.93
N ALA A 277 21.01 14.55 -30.18
CA ALA A 277 21.63 14.22 -28.90
C ALA A 277 23.09 13.78 -29.07
N LEU A 278 23.41 12.98 -30.10
CA LEU A 278 24.78 12.57 -30.38
C LEU A 278 25.68 13.79 -30.68
N ASP A 279 25.20 14.70 -31.52
CA ASP A 279 25.95 15.91 -31.89
C ASP A 279 26.14 16.85 -30.69
N LEU A 280 25.09 17.04 -29.88
CA LEU A 280 25.13 17.80 -28.63
C LEU A 280 26.19 17.25 -27.66
N ILE A 281 26.16 15.93 -27.41
CA ILE A 281 27.08 15.26 -26.48
C ILE A 281 28.53 15.46 -26.94
N ARG A 282 28.83 15.21 -28.22
CA ARG A 282 30.18 15.40 -28.78
C ARG A 282 30.66 16.84 -28.63
N SER A 283 29.80 17.81 -28.94
CA SER A 283 30.11 19.23 -28.83
C SER A 283 30.46 19.63 -27.39
N LEU A 284 29.68 19.17 -26.41
CA LEU A 284 29.89 19.51 -25.01
C LEU A 284 31.06 18.75 -24.37
N GLN A 285 31.36 17.52 -24.79
CA GLN A 285 32.60 16.83 -24.40
C GLN A 285 33.85 17.60 -24.83
N ILE A 286 33.87 18.10 -26.07
CA ILE A 286 34.97 18.94 -26.58
C ILE A 286 35.09 20.22 -25.75
N ALA A 287 33.96 20.91 -25.51
CA ALA A 287 33.93 22.12 -24.70
C ALA A 287 34.48 21.89 -23.28
N ALA A 288 34.07 20.80 -22.64
CA ALA A 288 34.51 20.44 -21.29
C ALA A 288 36.01 20.13 -21.24
N GLY A 289 36.52 19.34 -22.20
CA GLY A 289 37.94 19.05 -22.33
C GLY A 289 38.80 20.32 -22.53
N GLN A 290 38.32 21.28 -23.31
CA GLN A 290 38.99 22.58 -23.48
C GLN A 290 38.93 23.46 -22.23
N ALA A 291 37.86 23.36 -21.44
CA ALA A 291 37.68 24.13 -20.20
C ALA A 291 38.35 23.49 -18.98
N GLY A 292 38.80 22.24 -19.07
CA GLY A 292 39.39 21.49 -17.95
C GLY A 292 38.36 21.04 -16.91
N VAL A 293 37.11 20.82 -17.33
CA VAL A 293 36.01 20.32 -16.47
C VAL A 293 35.48 18.99 -17.00
N GLU A 294 34.68 18.30 -16.21
CA GLU A 294 34.07 17.02 -16.58
C GLU A 294 32.68 17.25 -17.19
N PHE A 295 32.31 16.42 -18.16
CA PHE A 295 31.00 16.39 -18.78
C PHE A 295 30.39 15.00 -18.67
N GLY A 296 29.10 14.94 -18.38
CA GLY A 296 28.35 13.70 -18.33
C GLY A 296 26.91 13.85 -18.82
N ILE A 297 26.19 12.74 -18.86
CA ILE A 297 24.76 12.70 -19.15
C ILE A 297 24.00 12.07 -17.99
N LYS A 298 22.76 12.51 -17.80
CA LYS A 298 21.84 11.92 -16.82
C LYS A 298 20.65 11.33 -17.55
N LEU A 299 20.42 10.03 -17.38
CA LEU A 299 19.21 9.39 -17.88
C LEU A 299 18.07 9.57 -16.88
N THR A 300 17.00 10.19 -17.38
CA THR A 300 15.90 10.84 -16.66
C THR A 300 15.14 9.98 -15.63
N ASN A 301 14.32 10.68 -14.84
CA ASN A 301 13.46 10.16 -13.79
C ASN A 301 12.00 10.08 -14.20
N THR A 302 11.64 10.72 -15.32
CA THR A 302 10.24 10.94 -15.69
C THR A 302 9.99 10.79 -17.19
N LEU A 303 8.79 10.33 -17.52
CA LEU A 303 8.21 10.24 -18.86
C LEU A 303 6.87 10.97 -18.86
N GLU A 304 6.67 11.89 -19.81
CA GLU A 304 5.39 12.61 -19.95
C GLU A 304 4.29 11.67 -20.49
N VAL A 305 3.12 11.67 -19.83
CA VAL A 305 1.98 10.80 -20.14
C VAL A 305 0.67 11.54 -19.92
N GLU A 306 -0.42 11.06 -20.52
CA GLU A 306 -1.76 11.61 -20.29
C GLU A 306 -2.28 11.30 -18.88
N ASN A 307 -3.01 12.25 -18.29
CA ASN A 307 -3.66 12.08 -17.00
C ASN A 307 -4.97 11.29 -17.10
N LEU A 308 -4.86 9.95 -17.18
CA LEU A 308 -6.01 9.06 -17.34
C LEU A 308 -6.50 8.39 -16.05
N LYS A 309 -5.73 8.48 -14.95
CA LYS A 309 -6.06 7.81 -13.68
C LYS A 309 -7.12 8.54 -12.84
N GLY A 310 -7.28 9.86 -13.02
CA GLY A 310 -8.20 10.68 -12.22
C GLY A 310 -7.83 10.86 -10.74
N ASN A 311 -6.62 10.43 -10.33
CA ASN A 311 -6.11 10.62 -8.96
C ASN A 311 -5.42 11.98 -8.76
N LEU A 312 -5.01 12.61 -9.87
CA LEU A 312 -4.45 13.95 -9.93
C LEU A 312 -5.47 14.89 -10.57
N PRO A 313 -5.42 16.20 -10.28
CA PRO A 313 -6.45 17.14 -10.73
C PRO A 313 -6.68 17.16 -12.25
N ASP A 314 -7.94 17.15 -12.66
CA ASP A 314 -8.36 17.05 -14.07
C ASP A 314 -7.96 18.25 -14.94
N ASN A 315 -7.56 19.37 -14.33
CA ASN A 315 -7.04 20.54 -15.02
C ASN A 315 -5.61 20.34 -15.53
N GLU A 316 -4.94 19.25 -15.16
CA GLU A 316 -3.63 18.84 -15.68
C GLU A 316 -3.82 17.70 -16.70
N PRO A 317 -3.86 17.99 -18.01
CA PRO A 317 -4.08 16.96 -19.03
C PRO A 317 -2.87 16.03 -19.18
N MET A 318 -1.68 16.52 -18.84
CA MET A 318 -0.41 15.82 -18.91
C MET A 318 0.23 15.73 -17.52
N VAL A 319 0.86 14.60 -17.22
CA VAL A 319 1.57 14.35 -15.97
C VAL A 319 2.87 13.61 -16.23
N TYR A 320 3.77 13.61 -15.25
CA TYR A 320 5.07 12.97 -15.34
C TYR A 320 5.06 11.61 -14.64
N MET A 321 5.18 10.54 -15.41
CA MET A 321 5.29 9.17 -14.94
C MET A 321 6.73 8.85 -14.52
N SER A 322 6.91 8.19 -13.39
CA SER A 322 8.16 7.62 -12.88
C SER A 322 7.90 6.23 -12.33
N GLY A 323 8.95 5.45 -12.05
CA GLY A 323 8.80 4.13 -11.43
C GLY A 323 9.46 3.02 -12.23
N ARG A 324 8.99 1.79 -12.02
CA ARG A 324 9.65 0.57 -12.48
C ARG A 324 9.49 0.36 -13.99
N ALA A 325 8.40 0.84 -14.60
CA ALA A 325 8.22 0.82 -16.06
C ALA A 325 9.28 1.65 -16.79
N LEU A 326 9.82 2.69 -16.14
CA LEU A 326 10.83 3.56 -16.73
C LEU A 326 12.22 2.90 -16.79
N HIS A 327 12.47 1.91 -15.94
CA HIS A 327 13.77 1.28 -15.84
C HIS A 327 14.21 0.56 -17.13
N PRO A 328 13.42 -0.37 -17.70
CA PRO A 328 13.75 -0.96 -19.01
C PRO A 328 13.94 0.07 -20.12
N ILE A 329 13.07 1.09 -20.18
CA ILE A 329 13.14 2.16 -21.20
C ILE A 329 14.50 2.86 -21.13
N SER A 330 14.90 3.28 -19.93
CA SER A 330 16.16 4.01 -19.76
C SER A 330 17.40 3.13 -19.90
N VAL A 331 17.33 1.83 -19.58
CA VAL A 331 18.42 0.87 -19.87
C VAL A 331 18.65 0.75 -21.37
N LEU A 332 17.58 0.66 -22.18
CA LEU A 332 17.71 0.61 -23.64
C LEU A 332 18.27 1.92 -24.23
N VAL A 333 17.87 3.08 -23.69
CA VAL A 333 18.46 4.36 -24.08
C VAL A 333 19.95 4.42 -23.70
N ALA A 334 20.33 3.92 -22.52
CA ALA A 334 21.72 3.84 -22.08
C ALA A 334 22.56 2.97 -23.01
N GLU A 335 22.05 1.78 -23.37
CA GLU A 335 22.72 0.86 -24.29
C GLU A 335 22.95 1.51 -25.65
N LYS A 336 21.92 2.14 -26.23
CA LYS A 336 22.00 2.79 -27.53
C LYS A 336 23.06 3.90 -27.54
N LEU A 337 23.03 4.77 -26.54
CA LEU A 337 24.00 5.86 -26.39
C LEU A 337 25.41 5.31 -26.15
N GLN A 338 25.60 4.35 -25.25
CA GLN A 338 26.93 3.79 -24.99
C GLN A 338 27.50 3.04 -26.20
N SER A 339 26.66 2.38 -26.99
CA SER A 339 27.08 1.73 -28.24
C SER A 339 27.60 2.72 -29.27
N ASP A 340 27.00 3.91 -29.40
CA ASP A 340 27.47 4.96 -30.33
C ASP A 340 28.73 5.69 -29.86
N PHE A 341 29.08 5.57 -28.58
CA PHE A 341 30.24 6.20 -27.96
C PHE A 341 31.27 5.20 -27.42
N ASP A 342 31.15 3.92 -27.80
CA ASP A 342 32.10 2.86 -27.43
C ASP A 342 32.35 2.76 -25.90
N GLY A 343 31.26 2.87 -25.12
CA GLY A 343 31.28 2.80 -23.66
C GLY A 343 31.79 4.05 -22.94
N GLN A 344 32.29 5.06 -23.67
CA GLN A 344 33.04 6.18 -23.08
C GLN A 344 32.18 7.25 -22.39
N LEU A 345 30.85 7.14 -22.41
CA LEU A 345 29.99 8.14 -21.77
C LEU A 345 30.00 7.99 -20.24
N ASP A 346 30.17 9.12 -19.54
CA ASP A 346 29.88 9.22 -18.12
C ASP A 346 28.35 9.39 -17.94
N ILE A 347 27.70 8.32 -17.47
CA ILE A 347 26.24 8.28 -17.31
C ILE A 347 25.88 8.20 -15.83
N SER A 348 25.11 9.19 -15.36
CA SER A 348 24.30 9.08 -14.14
C SER A 348 22.90 8.57 -14.47
N PHE A 349 22.29 7.80 -13.57
CA PHE A 349 21.04 7.09 -13.83
C PHE A 349 20.02 7.27 -12.73
N SER A 350 18.74 7.47 -13.08
CA SER A 350 17.68 7.66 -12.09
C SER A 350 16.29 7.25 -12.60
N ALA A 351 16.22 6.10 -13.29
CA ALA A 351 14.98 5.54 -13.84
C ALA A 351 14.63 4.21 -13.16
N GLY A 352 13.64 4.23 -12.26
CA GLY A 352 13.16 3.02 -11.56
C GLY A 352 14.25 2.25 -10.79
N ALA A 353 15.32 2.94 -10.39
CA ALA A 353 16.41 2.35 -9.63
C ALA A 353 15.96 1.99 -8.21
N ASP A 354 16.27 0.77 -7.80
CA ASP A 354 15.84 0.18 -6.56
C ASP A 354 16.90 -0.74 -5.92
N ALA A 355 16.65 -1.22 -4.70
CA ALA A 355 17.59 -2.07 -3.97
C ALA A 355 17.98 -3.38 -4.71
N PHE A 356 17.18 -3.81 -5.68
CA PHE A 356 17.32 -5.08 -6.38
C PHE A 356 17.82 -4.93 -7.83
N ASN A 357 18.05 -3.70 -8.30
CA ASN A 357 18.69 -3.45 -9.61
C ASN A 357 19.89 -2.51 -9.54
N LEU A 358 20.22 -1.95 -8.35
CA LEU A 358 21.38 -1.07 -8.18
C LEU A 358 22.69 -1.74 -8.62
N ALA A 359 22.90 -3.00 -8.25
CA ALA A 359 24.13 -3.71 -8.60
C ALA A 359 24.25 -3.89 -10.12
N GLU A 360 23.17 -4.31 -10.78
CA GLU A 360 23.07 -4.48 -12.22
C GLU A 360 23.37 -3.16 -12.97
N ILE A 361 22.88 -2.02 -12.47
CA ILE A 361 23.22 -0.71 -13.03
C ILE A 361 24.73 -0.41 -12.89
N LEU A 362 25.31 -0.71 -11.74
CA LEU A 362 26.74 -0.45 -11.47
C LEU A 362 27.66 -1.40 -12.25
N GLU A 363 27.24 -2.65 -12.49
CA GLU A 363 27.92 -3.62 -13.36
C GLU A 363 28.05 -3.09 -14.79
N CYS A 364 27.09 -2.28 -15.24
CA CYS A 364 27.12 -1.61 -16.54
C CYS A 364 28.07 -0.39 -16.59
N ASN A 365 28.84 -0.13 -15.52
CA ASN A 365 29.66 1.08 -15.33
C ASN A 365 28.85 2.39 -15.37
N ILE A 366 27.56 2.34 -15.02
CA ILE A 366 26.68 3.51 -14.96
C ILE A 366 26.62 4.01 -13.51
N ARG A 367 27.13 5.22 -13.25
CA ARG A 367 27.28 5.77 -11.90
C ARG A 367 27.49 7.29 -11.89
N PRO A 368 26.98 8.03 -10.89
CA PRO A 368 26.23 7.56 -9.73
C PRO A 368 24.76 7.33 -10.07
N VAL A 369 24.09 6.59 -9.20
CA VAL A 369 22.65 6.29 -9.31
C VAL A 369 21.88 7.17 -8.33
N THR A 370 20.82 7.83 -8.77
CA THR A 370 19.93 8.56 -7.87
C THR A 370 18.52 8.00 -7.83
N VAL A 371 17.86 8.15 -6.69
CA VAL A 371 16.53 7.58 -6.43
C VAL A 371 15.56 8.64 -5.91
N CYS A 372 14.28 8.48 -6.24
CA CYS A 372 13.20 9.35 -5.75
C CYS A 372 11.92 8.53 -5.53
N SER A 373 11.38 7.91 -6.59
CA SER A 373 10.09 7.20 -6.53
C SER A 373 10.04 6.10 -5.47
N ASP A 374 11.11 5.32 -5.28
CA ASP A 374 11.14 4.30 -4.23
C ASP A 374 11.19 4.89 -2.80
N LEU A 375 11.82 6.07 -2.63
CA LEU A 375 11.85 6.78 -1.35
C LEU A 375 10.53 7.51 -1.02
N LEU A 376 9.65 7.67 -2.01
CA LEU A 376 8.28 8.14 -1.82
C LEU A 376 7.31 6.99 -1.46
N LYS A 377 7.78 5.74 -1.46
CA LYS A 377 7.03 4.54 -1.06
C LYS A 377 7.29 4.18 0.41
N PRO A 378 6.41 3.39 1.05
CA PRO A 378 6.50 3.03 2.47
C PRO A 378 7.89 2.51 2.88
N GLY A 379 8.46 3.03 3.96
CA GLY A 379 9.86 2.80 4.37
C GLY A 379 10.78 4.00 4.09
N GLY A 380 10.48 4.78 3.05
CA GLY A 380 11.12 6.07 2.77
C GLY A 380 12.65 6.00 2.74
N TYR A 381 13.31 7.00 3.31
CA TYR A 381 14.78 7.09 3.38
C TYR A 381 15.45 5.88 4.02
N ALA A 382 14.79 5.18 4.94
CA ALA A 382 15.37 4.02 5.63
C ALA A 382 15.62 2.84 4.69
N ARG A 383 14.99 2.82 3.51
CA ARG A 383 15.23 1.81 2.48
C ARG A 383 16.65 1.81 1.94
N LEU A 384 17.33 2.96 1.96
CA LEU A 384 18.71 3.06 1.47
C LEU A 384 19.67 2.14 2.22
N HIS A 385 19.35 1.77 3.46
CA HIS A 385 20.07 0.74 4.19
C HIS A 385 20.07 -0.61 3.42
N GLN A 386 18.90 -1.06 2.96
CA GLN A 386 18.77 -2.30 2.17
C GLN A 386 19.52 -2.20 0.82
N TYR A 387 19.52 -1.04 0.16
CA TYR A 387 20.27 -0.86 -1.09
C TYR A 387 21.77 -1.15 -0.89
N LEU A 388 22.34 -0.61 0.17
CA LEU A 388 23.77 -0.71 0.44
C LEU A 388 24.15 -2.09 0.98
N GLU A 389 23.29 -2.73 1.76
CA GLU A 389 23.47 -4.13 2.18
C GLU A 389 23.51 -5.09 0.99
N ILE A 390 22.49 -5.05 0.13
CA ILE A 390 22.42 -5.92 -1.06
C ILE A 390 23.60 -5.65 -2.00
N LEU A 391 23.95 -4.38 -2.22
CA LEU A 391 25.11 -4.03 -3.04
C LEU A 391 26.40 -4.60 -2.46
N ASN A 392 26.63 -4.44 -1.16
CA ASN A 392 27.82 -4.95 -0.51
C ASN A 392 27.91 -6.48 -0.60
N GLU A 393 26.80 -7.18 -0.34
CA GLU A 393 26.72 -8.64 -0.44
C GLU A 393 27.04 -9.13 -1.86
N LYS A 394 26.45 -8.50 -2.89
CA LYS A 394 26.71 -8.85 -4.29
C LYS A 394 28.17 -8.63 -4.67
N ILE A 395 28.77 -7.50 -4.28
CA ILE A 395 30.19 -7.23 -4.58
C ILE A 395 31.09 -8.26 -3.90
N LEU A 396 30.88 -8.52 -2.60
CA LEU A 396 31.70 -9.48 -1.85
C LEU A 396 31.55 -10.91 -2.37
N ALA A 397 30.37 -11.30 -2.87
CA ALA A 397 30.15 -12.63 -3.46
C ALA A 397 31.03 -12.92 -4.68
N THR A 398 31.48 -11.88 -5.40
CA THR A 398 32.43 -12.01 -6.52
C THR A 398 33.89 -12.05 -6.10
N GLY A 399 34.19 -11.76 -4.82
CA GLY A 399 35.55 -11.57 -4.32
C GLY A 399 36.18 -10.22 -4.69
N SER A 400 35.41 -9.30 -5.27
CA SER A 400 35.87 -7.96 -5.66
C SER A 400 36.09 -7.05 -4.46
N THR A 401 37.14 -6.22 -4.51
CA THR A 401 37.50 -5.27 -3.46
C THR A 401 37.15 -3.83 -3.79
N ASN A 402 36.77 -3.56 -5.04
CA ASN A 402 36.36 -2.24 -5.54
C ASN A 402 35.37 -2.36 -6.72
N LEU A 403 34.71 -1.27 -7.11
CA LEU A 403 33.77 -1.26 -8.24
C LEU A 403 34.39 -1.66 -9.58
N THR A 404 35.67 -1.35 -9.82
CA THR A 404 36.32 -1.71 -11.09
C THR A 404 36.44 -3.22 -11.21
N GLU A 405 36.93 -3.89 -10.17
CA GLU A 405 36.97 -5.36 -10.11
C GLU A 405 35.56 -5.97 -10.24
N PHE A 406 34.56 -5.35 -9.60
CA PHE A 406 33.18 -5.81 -9.68
C PHE A 406 32.62 -5.76 -11.11
N ILE A 407 32.83 -4.66 -11.84
CA ILE A 407 32.43 -4.51 -13.25
C ILE A 407 33.13 -5.57 -14.13
N LEU A 408 34.44 -5.74 -13.96
CA LEU A 408 35.25 -6.70 -14.72
C LEU A 408 34.86 -8.16 -14.41
N SER A 409 34.41 -8.46 -13.20
CA SER A 409 34.02 -9.84 -12.82
C SER A 409 32.75 -10.34 -13.52
N HIS A 410 31.95 -9.43 -14.09
CA HIS A 410 30.71 -9.74 -14.80
C HIS A 410 30.86 -9.74 -16.32
N SER A 411 31.95 -9.20 -16.85
CA SER A 411 32.26 -9.29 -18.26
C SER A 411 32.89 -10.65 -18.56
N ASP A 412 32.54 -11.24 -19.71
CA ASP A 412 33.07 -12.54 -20.17
C ASP A 412 34.56 -12.43 -20.61
N GLY A 413 35.44 -11.99 -19.71
CA GLY A 413 36.89 -11.92 -19.90
C GLY A 413 37.46 -10.58 -20.39
N GLU A 414 36.68 -9.49 -20.35
CA GLU A 414 37.18 -8.15 -20.70
C GLU A 414 38.12 -7.60 -19.62
N GLU A 415 39.26 -7.02 -20.02
CA GLU A 415 40.24 -6.40 -19.11
C GLU A 415 40.06 -4.88 -18.97
N ASP A 416 39.42 -4.24 -19.95
CA ASP A 416 39.12 -2.81 -19.92
C ASP A 416 37.74 -2.56 -19.28
N VAL A 417 37.71 -1.74 -18.22
CA VAL A 417 36.48 -1.50 -17.44
C VAL A 417 35.38 -0.83 -18.26
N THR A 418 35.75 -0.02 -19.25
CA THR A 418 34.78 0.68 -20.10
C THR A 418 34.11 -0.29 -21.07
N GLN A 419 34.91 -1.15 -21.72
CA GLN A 419 34.41 -2.21 -22.59
C GLN A 419 33.62 -3.28 -21.81
N ALA A 420 34.09 -3.65 -20.62
CA ALA A 420 33.35 -4.53 -19.70
C ALA A 420 31.98 -3.95 -19.35
N GLY A 421 31.91 -2.67 -18.98
CA GLY A 421 30.64 -1.98 -18.69
C GLY A 421 29.68 -1.98 -19.88
N LEU A 422 30.18 -1.74 -21.10
CA LEU A 422 29.38 -1.80 -22.33
C LEU A 422 28.86 -3.22 -22.62
N ALA A 423 29.70 -4.23 -22.44
CA ALA A 423 29.30 -5.63 -22.63
C ALA A 423 28.20 -6.04 -21.63
N ASN A 424 28.37 -5.70 -20.35
CA ASN A 424 27.39 -5.94 -19.30
C ASN A 424 26.08 -5.21 -19.60
N LEU A 425 26.15 -3.96 -20.09
CA LEU A 425 24.97 -3.18 -20.47
C LEU A 425 24.18 -3.80 -21.62
N LYS A 426 24.86 -4.33 -22.65
CA LYS A 426 24.21 -5.04 -23.76
C LYS A 426 23.50 -6.31 -23.29
N ALA A 427 24.14 -7.07 -22.41
CA ALA A 427 23.53 -8.26 -21.81
C ALA A 427 22.31 -7.89 -20.94
N TYR A 428 22.43 -6.83 -20.16
CA TYR A 428 21.33 -6.36 -19.31
C TYR A 428 20.15 -5.83 -20.14
N ALA A 429 20.42 -4.98 -21.14
CA ALA A 429 19.42 -4.49 -22.09
C ALA A 429 18.68 -5.63 -22.82
N GLY A 430 19.37 -6.73 -23.14
CA GLY A 430 18.77 -7.90 -23.78
C GLY A 430 17.87 -8.76 -22.88
N SER A 431 17.92 -8.57 -21.56
CA SER A 431 17.17 -9.39 -20.59
C SER A 431 16.21 -8.58 -19.71
N VAL A 432 16.40 -7.27 -19.59
CA VAL A 432 15.65 -6.42 -18.65
C VAL A 432 14.14 -6.42 -18.90
N SER A 433 13.67 -6.48 -20.16
CA SER A 433 12.23 -6.50 -20.44
C SER A 433 11.56 -7.84 -20.13
N ALA A 434 12.33 -8.93 -19.96
CA ALA A 434 11.83 -10.25 -19.58
C ALA A 434 11.70 -10.44 -18.06
N ASP A 435 12.24 -9.53 -17.26
CA ASP A 435 12.16 -9.60 -15.81
C ASP A 435 10.75 -9.25 -15.32
N GLU A 436 10.10 -10.22 -14.66
CA GLU A 436 8.73 -10.09 -14.16
C GLU A 436 8.52 -8.87 -13.26
N ARG A 437 9.56 -8.40 -12.54
CA ARG A 437 9.47 -7.21 -11.65
C ARG A 437 9.02 -5.96 -12.39
N TYR A 438 9.33 -5.85 -13.68
CA TYR A 438 8.97 -4.68 -14.50
C TYR A 438 7.63 -4.83 -15.23
N HIS A 439 6.92 -5.95 -15.10
CA HIS A 439 5.65 -6.17 -15.81
C HIS A 439 4.44 -5.69 -14.99
N GLN A 440 3.41 -5.13 -15.65
CA GLN A 440 2.22 -4.59 -14.96
C GLN A 440 1.55 -5.63 -14.03
N HIS A 441 1.45 -6.89 -14.47
CA HIS A 441 0.75 -7.95 -13.76
C HIS A 441 1.41 -8.37 -12.44
N HIS A 442 2.69 -8.04 -12.23
CA HIS A 442 3.43 -8.37 -11.00
C HIS A 442 2.88 -7.62 -9.77
N PHE A 443 2.36 -6.40 -9.98
CA PHE A 443 1.68 -5.60 -8.97
C PHE A 443 0.25 -5.32 -9.45
N PRO A 444 -0.68 -6.29 -9.34
CA PRO A 444 -2.04 -6.11 -9.78
C PRO A 444 -2.71 -5.01 -8.93
N ASN A 445 -2.77 -3.78 -9.47
CA ASN A 445 -3.30 -2.59 -8.81
C ASN A 445 -4.54 -2.89 -7.96
N GLN A 446 -4.37 -2.86 -6.63
CA GLN A 446 -5.43 -2.92 -5.65
C GLN A 446 -5.13 -1.88 -4.57
N SER A 447 -6.10 -1.00 -4.29
CA SER A 447 -5.97 -0.04 -3.21
C SER A 447 -6.10 -0.76 -1.86
N ILE A 448 -5.14 -0.51 -0.96
CA ILE A 448 -5.19 -0.98 0.43
C ILE A 448 -6.22 -0.22 1.28
N LYS A 449 -6.88 0.81 0.72
CA LYS A 449 -7.89 1.58 1.44
C LYS A 449 -9.08 0.70 1.85
N THR A 450 -9.52 0.93 3.08
CA THR A 450 -10.71 0.33 3.71
C THR A 450 -11.74 1.43 3.98
N ASP A 451 -12.98 1.04 4.25
CA ASP A 451 -14.06 1.97 4.61
C ASP A 451 -13.90 2.62 5.99
N ARG A 452 -12.89 2.21 6.77
CA ARG A 452 -12.60 2.78 8.09
C ARG A 452 -12.30 4.29 7.97
N PRO A 453 -13.00 5.16 8.71
CA PRO A 453 -12.69 6.58 8.74
C PRO A 453 -11.36 6.83 9.47
N LEU A 454 -10.65 7.88 9.07
CA LEU A 454 -9.49 8.36 9.82
C LEU A 454 -9.97 9.28 10.94
N MET A 455 -9.51 9.03 12.17
CA MET A 455 -9.82 9.89 13.32
C MET A 455 -8.55 10.56 13.84
N THR A 456 -8.71 11.64 14.62
CA THR A 456 -7.60 12.42 15.21
C THR A 456 -6.64 11.53 16.02
N PHE A 457 -7.17 10.70 16.93
CA PHE A 457 -6.39 9.83 17.83
C PHE A 457 -6.60 8.33 17.59
N ASP A 458 -7.21 7.96 16.46
CA ASP A 458 -7.41 6.56 16.07
C ASP A 458 -7.08 6.37 14.58
N CYS A 459 -5.91 5.78 14.32
CA CYS A 459 -5.48 5.42 12.95
C CYS A 459 -4.72 4.10 12.84
N ILE A 460 -4.30 3.48 13.94
CA ILE A 460 -3.52 2.23 13.91
C ILE A 460 -4.48 1.04 13.86
N ALA A 461 -4.46 0.33 12.73
CA ALA A 461 -5.22 -0.89 12.53
C ALA A 461 -4.69 -1.67 11.33
N ALA A 462 -4.70 -2.99 11.43
CA ALA A 462 -4.37 -3.85 10.32
C ALA A 462 -5.54 -3.90 9.30
N PRO A 463 -5.34 -3.40 8.06
CA PRO A 463 -6.42 -3.36 7.06
C PRO A 463 -6.91 -4.75 6.64
N CYS A 464 -6.05 -5.77 6.74
CA CYS A 464 -6.42 -7.16 6.49
C CYS A 464 -7.45 -7.70 7.51
N ILE A 465 -7.50 -7.16 8.74
CA ILE A 465 -8.52 -7.50 9.73
C ILE A 465 -9.85 -6.87 9.34
N ASN A 466 -9.85 -5.57 9.01
CA ASN A 466 -11.07 -4.79 8.69
C ASN A 466 -11.83 -5.37 7.49
N GLU A 467 -11.11 -5.89 6.49
CA GLU A 467 -11.69 -6.50 5.29
C GLU A 467 -12.23 -7.91 5.53
N CYS A 468 -11.73 -8.60 6.56
CA CYS A 468 -12.14 -9.96 6.84
C CYS A 468 -13.51 -9.99 7.51
N ALA A 469 -14.49 -10.69 6.92
CA ALA A 469 -15.86 -10.77 7.46
C ALA A 469 -15.95 -11.37 8.87
N VAL A 470 -14.94 -12.13 9.31
CA VAL A 470 -14.83 -12.67 10.68
C VAL A 470 -13.89 -11.85 11.57
N ASN A 471 -13.39 -10.70 11.11
CA ASN A 471 -12.39 -9.88 11.80
C ASN A 471 -11.21 -10.71 12.29
N GLN A 472 -10.66 -11.58 11.43
CA GLN A 472 -9.60 -12.51 11.79
C GLN A 472 -8.37 -11.76 12.33
N ASP A 473 -7.88 -12.11 13.52
CA ASP A 473 -6.62 -11.57 14.07
C ASP A 473 -5.41 -12.14 13.30
N ILE A 474 -5.17 -11.56 12.12
CA ILE A 474 -4.10 -11.97 11.21
C ILE A 474 -2.71 -11.68 11.79
N PRO A 475 -2.40 -10.47 12.26
CA PRO A 475 -1.10 -10.18 12.85
C PRO A 475 -0.81 -11.06 14.07
N GLY A 476 -1.82 -11.39 14.89
CA GLY A 476 -1.67 -12.27 16.05
C GLY A 476 -1.22 -13.68 15.68
N TYR A 477 -1.90 -14.38 14.78
CA TYR A 477 -1.46 -15.73 14.40
C TYR A 477 -0.18 -15.71 13.57
N MET A 478 0.08 -14.64 12.81
CA MET A 478 1.35 -14.47 12.07
C MET A 478 2.53 -14.34 13.04
N TYR A 479 2.39 -13.60 14.14
CA TYR A 479 3.42 -13.48 15.17
C TYR A 479 3.82 -14.86 15.71
N HIS A 480 2.85 -15.66 16.15
CA HIS A 480 3.13 -16.98 16.70
C HIS A 480 3.62 -17.97 15.64
N ALA A 481 3.11 -17.92 14.41
CA ALA A 481 3.62 -18.73 13.30
C ALA A 481 5.08 -18.41 12.97
N ALA A 482 5.49 -17.14 12.99
CA ALA A 482 6.88 -16.73 12.78
C ALA A 482 7.82 -17.31 13.86
N GLN A 483 7.34 -17.49 15.09
CA GLN A 483 8.08 -18.11 16.20
C GLN A 483 8.02 -19.64 16.19
N GLY A 484 7.29 -20.25 15.26
CA GLY A 484 7.06 -21.70 15.21
C GLY A 484 6.02 -22.23 16.21
N ASP A 485 5.31 -21.35 16.93
CA ASP A 485 4.23 -21.71 17.85
C ASP A 485 2.90 -21.84 17.10
N PHE A 486 2.80 -22.89 16.28
CA PHE A 486 1.62 -23.14 15.44
C PHE A 486 0.38 -23.49 16.27
N GLN A 487 0.56 -24.01 17.49
CA GLN A 487 -0.54 -24.31 18.40
C GLN A 487 -1.25 -23.03 18.83
N ARG A 488 -0.48 -22.04 19.31
CA ARG A 488 -1.02 -20.75 19.70
C ARG A 488 -1.57 -19.98 18.51
N ALA A 489 -0.94 -20.11 17.34
CA ALA A 489 -1.46 -19.55 16.10
C ALA A 489 -2.85 -20.12 15.75
N LEU A 490 -3.06 -21.44 15.88
CA LEU A 490 -4.36 -22.07 15.68
C LEU A 490 -5.40 -21.57 16.71
N GLU A 491 -5.02 -21.45 17.99
CA GLU A 491 -5.91 -20.91 19.03
C GLU A 491 -6.43 -19.52 18.68
N ILE A 492 -5.56 -18.64 18.16
CA ILE A 492 -5.92 -17.29 17.71
C ILE A 492 -6.90 -17.35 16.54
N ILE A 493 -6.64 -18.25 15.58
CA ILE A 493 -7.53 -18.42 14.43
C ILE A 493 -8.95 -18.78 14.89
N LEU A 494 -9.06 -19.75 15.81
CA LEU A 494 -10.32 -20.30 16.31
C LEU A 494 -11.18 -19.33 17.15
N ARG A 495 -10.63 -18.21 17.62
CA ARG A 495 -11.41 -17.17 18.32
C ARG A 495 -12.43 -16.47 17.43
N ASN A 496 -12.14 -16.45 16.14
CA ASN A 496 -12.90 -15.71 15.15
C ASN A 496 -13.41 -16.62 14.03
N ASN A 497 -12.72 -17.72 13.75
CA ASN A 497 -13.01 -18.59 12.64
C ASN A 497 -13.02 -20.08 13.06
N PRO A 498 -14.20 -20.73 13.12
CA PRO A 498 -14.32 -22.13 13.52
C PRO A 498 -13.93 -23.14 12.45
N MET A 499 -13.68 -22.68 11.21
CA MET A 499 -13.37 -23.55 10.07
C MET A 499 -12.03 -23.17 9.39
N PRO A 500 -10.90 -23.28 10.11
CA PRO A 500 -9.60 -22.88 9.59
C PRO A 500 -9.11 -23.75 8.42
N HIS A 501 -9.45 -25.04 8.33
CA HIS A 501 -9.03 -25.89 7.20
C HIS A 501 -9.74 -25.44 5.92
N VAL A 502 -11.07 -25.33 6.00
CA VAL A 502 -11.89 -24.85 4.87
C VAL A 502 -11.45 -23.45 4.44
N ALA A 503 -11.31 -22.51 5.38
CA ALA A 503 -10.87 -21.16 5.06
C ALA A 503 -9.39 -21.05 4.63
N GLY A 504 -8.57 -22.07 4.91
CA GLY A 504 -7.19 -22.19 4.44
C GLY A 504 -7.11 -22.64 2.98
N LEU A 505 -8.15 -23.31 2.47
CA LEU A 505 -8.16 -23.87 1.12
C LEU A 505 -8.95 -23.01 0.12
N VAL A 506 -10.16 -22.59 0.49
CA VAL A 506 -11.14 -22.06 -0.48
C VAL A 506 -11.63 -20.64 -0.19
N CYS A 507 -11.03 -19.96 0.78
CA CYS A 507 -11.31 -18.54 1.02
C CYS A 507 -10.85 -17.68 -0.18
N ASP A 508 -11.69 -16.72 -0.54
CA ASP A 508 -11.44 -15.64 -1.50
C ASP A 508 -10.38 -14.63 -1.01
N HIS A 509 -10.01 -14.74 0.27
CA HIS A 509 -8.86 -14.12 0.91
C HIS A 509 -8.73 -12.61 0.64
N LEU A 510 -9.86 -11.90 0.61
CA LEU A 510 -9.93 -10.43 0.43
C LEU A 510 -8.97 -9.67 1.37
N CYS A 511 -8.70 -10.21 2.56
CA CYS A 511 -7.68 -9.70 3.47
C CYS A 511 -6.27 -9.52 2.85
N GLN A 512 -5.86 -10.34 1.88
CA GLN A 512 -4.60 -10.18 1.15
C GLN A 512 -4.62 -8.96 0.21
N SER A 513 -5.78 -8.66 -0.40
CA SER A 513 -5.95 -7.47 -1.27
C SER A 513 -5.69 -6.16 -0.54
N LYS A 514 -5.85 -6.17 0.80
CA LYS A 514 -5.65 -5.02 1.67
C LYS A 514 -4.33 -5.05 2.43
N CYS A 515 -3.50 -6.07 2.22
CA CYS A 515 -2.21 -6.17 2.90
C CYS A 515 -1.32 -4.98 2.52
N THR A 516 -0.80 -4.25 3.51
CA THR A 516 0.06 -3.07 3.27
C THR A 516 1.34 -3.41 2.50
N ARG A 517 1.76 -4.69 2.49
CA ARG A 517 2.89 -5.16 1.67
C ARG A 517 2.71 -4.98 0.17
N ILE A 518 1.49 -4.81 -0.34
CA ILE A 518 1.29 -4.47 -1.77
C ILE A 518 2.07 -3.21 -2.20
N ASN A 519 2.34 -2.29 -1.25
CA ASN A 519 3.11 -1.08 -1.49
C ASN A 519 4.62 -1.26 -1.27
N TYR A 520 5.06 -2.46 -0.90
CA TYR A 520 6.45 -2.83 -0.66
C TYR A 520 6.92 -3.85 -1.70
N ASP A 521 6.24 -4.97 -1.78
CA ASP A 521 6.56 -6.19 -2.51
C ASP A 521 5.27 -7.01 -2.69
N ARG A 522 5.24 -8.29 -2.27
CA ARG A 522 4.06 -9.16 -2.42
C ARG A 522 3.22 -9.20 -1.15
N PRO A 523 1.88 -9.21 -1.25
CA PRO A 523 1.02 -9.52 -0.10
C PRO A 523 1.44 -10.80 0.62
N LEU A 524 1.15 -10.87 1.92
CA LEU A 524 1.34 -12.09 2.70
C LEU A 524 0.46 -13.21 2.17
N LEU A 525 0.97 -14.44 2.17
CA LEU A 525 0.23 -15.68 1.88
C LEU A 525 -0.67 -16.07 3.06
N ILE A 526 -1.57 -15.17 3.46
CA ILE A 526 -2.52 -15.34 4.59
C ILE A 526 -3.32 -16.63 4.48
N ARG A 527 -3.79 -16.98 3.28
CA ARG A 527 -4.50 -18.24 3.05
C ARG A 527 -3.56 -19.44 3.25
N GLY A 528 -2.37 -19.40 2.65
CA GLY A 528 -1.37 -20.46 2.74
C GLY A 528 -0.86 -20.73 4.16
N ILE A 529 -0.59 -19.68 4.94
CA ILE A 529 -0.21 -19.80 6.35
C ILE A 529 -1.34 -20.40 7.19
N LYS A 530 -2.59 -19.96 6.96
CA LYS A 530 -3.75 -20.53 7.65
C LYS A 530 -3.91 -22.02 7.36
N HIS A 531 -3.76 -22.42 6.09
CA HIS A 531 -3.79 -23.82 5.69
C HIS A 531 -2.68 -24.62 6.39
N PHE A 532 -1.45 -24.12 6.36
CA PHE A 532 -0.33 -24.75 7.05
C PHE A 532 -0.60 -24.95 8.55
N ILE A 533 -1.04 -23.90 9.25
CA ILE A 533 -1.34 -23.95 10.69
C ILE A 533 -2.46 -24.96 10.98
N ALA A 534 -3.53 -24.97 10.16
CA ALA A 534 -4.65 -25.87 10.36
C ALA A 534 -4.23 -27.34 10.28
N GLU A 535 -3.41 -27.68 9.28
CA GLU A 535 -2.90 -29.05 9.06
C GLU A 535 -1.89 -29.51 10.12
N HIS A 536 -1.01 -28.62 10.60
CA HIS A 536 0.17 -29.00 11.39
C HIS A 536 0.04 -28.72 12.89
N ALA A 537 -0.87 -27.85 13.32
CA ALA A 537 -1.13 -27.67 14.73
C ALA A 537 -1.78 -28.95 15.27
N ASN A 538 -1.19 -29.52 16.33
CA ASN A 538 -1.74 -30.71 16.96
C ASN A 538 -3.18 -30.40 17.40
N GLY A 539 -4.17 -31.09 16.84
CA GLY A 539 -5.60 -30.83 17.01
C GLY A 539 -6.19 -30.98 18.44
N LYS A 540 -5.36 -30.86 19.47
CA LYS A 540 -5.66 -30.94 20.92
C LYS A 540 -6.10 -29.61 21.54
N THR A 541 -6.42 -28.57 20.76
CA THR A 541 -7.19 -27.45 21.32
C THR A 541 -8.63 -27.91 21.46
N ASP A 542 -8.96 -28.44 22.62
CA ASP A 542 -10.34 -28.68 22.98
C ASP A 542 -11.02 -27.32 23.13
N PRO A 543 -12.08 -27.06 22.34
CA PRO A 543 -12.76 -25.77 22.40
C PRO A 543 -13.45 -25.64 23.76
N ARG A 544 -13.21 -24.52 24.44
CA ARG A 544 -13.82 -24.24 25.75
C ARG A 544 -15.34 -24.11 25.61
N CYS A 545 -16.08 -24.91 26.36
CA CYS A 545 -17.55 -24.85 26.44
C CYS A 545 -17.93 -24.26 27.81
N ALA A 546 -18.75 -23.21 27.82
CA ALA A 546 -19.35 -22.72 29.05
C ALA A 546 -20.43 -23.69 29.56
N PRO A 547 -20.75 -23.70 30.87
CA PRO A 547 -21.88 -24.47 31.39
C PRO A 547 -23.19 -24.08 30.70
N PHE A 548 -24.15 -24.99 30.67
CA PHE A 548 -25.47 -24.72 30.10
C PHE A 548 -26.09 -23.46 30.72
N ASN A 549 -26.50 -22.54 29.86
CA ASN A 549 -26.95 -21.20 30.26
C ASN A 549 -28.48 -21.09 30.38
N GLY A 550 -29.23 -22.17 30.14
CA GLY A 550 -30.69 -22.20 30.20
C GLY A 550 -31.40 -21.97 28.87
N HIS A 551 -30.68 -21.71 27.78
CA HIS A 551 -31.26 -21.39 26.47
C HIS A 551 -30.91 -22.41 25.38
N THR A 552 -31.86 -22.62 24.48
CA THR A 552 -31.81 -23.61 23.40
C THR A 552 -31.89 -22.91 22.04
N VAL A 553 -31.15 -23.43 21.04
CA VAL A 553 -31.12 -22.87 19.67
C VAL A 553 -31.25 -23.97 18.62
N ALA A 554 -32.21 -23.83 17.71
CA ALA A 554 -32.28 -24.63 16.49
C ALA A 554 -31.65 -23.89 15.31
N ILE A 555 -30.79 -24.58 14.57
CA ILE A 555 -30.13 -24.06 13.37
C ILE A 555 -30.60 -24.89 12.16
N ILE A 556 -31.19 -24.24 11.17
CA ILE A 556 -31.69 -24.88 9.96
C ILE A 556 -30.65 -24.69 8.85
N GLY A 557 -29.94 -25.76 8.50
CA GLY A 557 -28.85 -25.79 7.52
C GLY A 557 -27.48 -26.03 8.15
N GLY A 558 -26.80 -27.10 7.74
CA GLY A 558 -25.47 -27.49 8.20
C GLY A 558 -24.32 -26.92 7.35
N GLY A 559 -24.53 -25.77 6.70
CA GLY A 559 -23.51 -25.06 5.93
C GLY A 559 -22.57 -24.19 6.80
N PRO A 560 -21.64 -23.43 6.18
CA PRO A 560 -20.67 -22.61 6.91
C PRO A 560 -21.30 -21.61 7.90
N ALA A 561 -22.42 -20.98 7.54
CA ALA A 561 -23.13 -20.06 8.43
C ALA A 561 -23.65 -20.80 9.68
N GLY A 562 -24.38 -21.90 9.49
CA GLY A 562 -24.94 -22.70 10.58
C GLY A 562 -23.86 -23.31 11.49
N LEU A 563 -22.80 -23.87 10.91
CA LEU A 563 -21.65 -24.40 11.65
C LEU A 563 -20.94 -23.32 12.47
N SER A 564 -20.79 -22.11 11.90
CA SER A 564 -20.18 -20.98 12.60
C SER A 564 -21.02 -20.53 13.80
N ALA A 565 -22.32 -20.33 13.60
CA ALA A 565 -23.24 -19.98 14.69
C ALA A 565 -23.24 -21.05 15.79
N ALA A 566 -23.29 -22.33 15.41
CA ALA A 566 -23.30 -23.44 16.36
C ALA A 566 -22.05 -23.47 17.24
N TYR A 567 -20.88 -23.22 16.65
CA TYR A 567 -19.63 -23.17 17.39
C TYR A 567 -19.66 -22.07 18.47
N PHE A 568 -19.97 -20.83 18.11
CA PHE A 568 -19.94 -19.72 19.07
C PHE A 568 -21.04 -19.81 20.11
N LEU A 569 -22.26 -20.23 19.73
CA LEU A 569 -23.36 -20.44 20.67
C LEU A 569 -23.04 -21.55 21.67
N ALA A 570 -22.50 -22.69 21.22
CA ALA A 570 -22.12 -23.76 22.14
C ALA A 570 -20.97 -23.32 23.07
N GLN A 571 -20.01 -22.52 22.59
CA GLN A 571 -18.97 -21.93 23.45
C GLN A 571 -19.53 -21.02 24.56
N ASP A 572 -20.64 -20.32 24.29
CA ASP A 572 -21.35 -19.47 25.25
C ASP A 572 -22.39 -20.25 26.10
N GLY A 573 -22.43 -21.58 26.00
CA GLY A 573 -23.22 -22.47 26.87
C GLY A 573 -24.66 -22.72 26.41
N PHE A 574 -25.01 -22.40 25.17
CA PHE A 574 -26.32 -22.75 24.60
C PHE A 574 -26.39 -24.24 24.26
N GLU A 575 -27.56 -24.85 24.40
CA GLU A 575 -27.84 -26.15 23.80
C GLU A 575 -28.22 -25.94 22.33
N VAL A 576 -27.44 -26.52 21.42
CA VAL A 576 -27.55 -26.23 19.98
C VAL A 576 -27.80 -27.50 19.18
N GLU A 577 -28.86 -27.47 18.37
CA GLU A 577 -29.18 -28.52 17.41
C GLU A 577 -29.18 -27.99 15.97
N ILE A 578 -28.50 -28.69 15.06
CA ILE A 578 -28.46 -28.39 13.62
C ILE A 578 -29.35 -29.39 12.88
N PHE A 579 -30.22 -28.90 12.00
CA PHE A 579 -31.06 -29.69 11.11
C PHE A 579 -30.58 -29.52 9.65
N GLU A 580 -30.02 -30.57 9.07
CA GLU A 580 -29.45 -30.59 7.71
C GLU A 580 -30.28 -31.50 6.81
N SER A 581 -30.72 -31.01 5.66
CA SER A 581 -31.58 -31.76 4.74
C SER A 581 -30.84 -32.89 4.02
N LYS A 582 -29.53 -32.73 3.77
CA LYS A 582 -28.68 -33.72 3.11
C LYS A 582 -28.13 -34.76 4.10
N SER A 583 -27.55 -35.82 3.56
CA SER A 583 -26.89 -36.89 4.35
C SER A 583 -25.52 -36.47 4.91
N GLN A 584 -24.96 -35.35 4.43
CA GLN A 584 -23.65 -34.83 4.85
C GLN A 584 -23.76 -33.37 5.26
N VAL A 585 -22.91 -32.99 6.22
CA VAL A 585 -22.83 -31.63 6.78
C VAL A 585 -21.71 -30.86 6.07
N GLY A 586 -21.88 -29.55 5.91
CA GLY A 586 -20.96 -28.65 5.21
C GLY A 586 -21.66 -27.80 4.14
N GLY A 587 -22.90 -28.15 3.75
CA GLY A 587 -23.64 -27.40 2.73
C GLY A 587 -22.87 -27.37 1.39
N MET A 588 -22.65 -26.17 0.84
CA MET A 588 -21.91 -26.00 -0.41
C MET A 588 -20.45 -26.49 -0.33
N THR A 589 -19.80 -26.44 0.83
CA THR A 589 -18.40 -26.90 0.93
C THR A 589 -18.29 -28.41 0.74
N ALA A 590 -19.22 -29.17 1.33
CA ALA A 590 -19.27 -30.62 1.15
C ALA A 590 -19.77 -31.03 -0.23
N GLY A 591 -20.66 -30.23 -0.84
CA GLY A 591 -21.44 -30.67 -2.00
C GLY A 591 -20.94 -30.18 -3.37
N THR A 592 -20.31 -29.00 -3.45
CA THR A 592 -20.08 -28.34 -4.76
C THR A 592 -18.65 -27.89 -4.99
N ILE A 593 -17.86 -27.71 -3.93
CA ILE A 593 -16.44 -27.38 -4.07
C ILE A 593 -15.68 -28.61 -4.60
N PRO A 594 -14.92 -28.49 -5.70
CA PRO A 594 -14.18 -29.63 -6.25
C PRO A 594 -13.06 -30.14 -5.34
N SER A 595 -12.79 -31.45 -5.39
CA SER A 595 -11.75 -32.11 -4.56
C SER A 595 -10.33 -31.59 -4.81
N PHE A 596 -10.05 -31.07 -6.01
CA PHE A 596 -8.75 -30.50 -6.33
C PHE A 596 -8.50 -29.12 -5.69
N ARG A 597 -9.56 -28.49 -5.13
CA ARG A 597 -9.47 -27.25 -4.35
C ARG A 597 -9.59 -27.48 -2.85
N MET A 598 -10.35 -28.50 -2.44
CA MET A 598 -10.57 -28.78 -1.03
C MET A 598 -10.68 -30.29 -0.79
N ASP A 599 -9.95 -30.81 0.19
CA ASP A 599 -10.13 -32.19 0.61
C ASP A 599 -11.30 -32.33 1.60
N ALA A 600 -11.87 -33.54 1.65
CA ALA A 600 -12.94 -33.86 2.58
C ALA A 600 -12.46 -34.00 4.04
N ALA A 601 -11.16 -34.24 4.25
CA ALA A 601 -10.58 -34.49 5.56
C ALA A 601 -10.55 -33.22 6.43
N GLY A 602 -10.17 -32.08 5.85
CA GLY A 602 -10.13 -30.78 6.50
C GLY A 602 -11.53 -30.31 6.93
N LEU A 603 -12.55 -30.48 6.09
CA LEU A 603 -13.94 -30.21 6.47
C LEU A 603 -14.38 -31.13 7.63
N ALA A 604 -14.07 -32.42 7.55
CA ALA A 604 -14.40 -33.36 8.62
C ALA A 604 -13.71 -33.00 9.95
N ALA A 605 -12.45 -32.53 9.91
CA ALA A 605 -11.72 -32.08 11.07
C ALA A 605 -12.37 -30.84 11.73
N ASP A 606 -12.80 -29.87 10.93
CA ASP A 606 -13.51 -28.68 11.43
C ASP A 606 -14.88 -29.03 12.02
N VAL A 607 -15.67 -29.87 11.35
CA VAL A 607 -16.97 -30.35 11.87
C VAL A 607 -16.79 -31.17 13.15
N ALA A 608 -15.76 -32.02 13.22
CA ALA A 608 -15.48 -32.81 14.42
C ALA A 608 -15.14 -31.92 15.61
N ARG A 609 -14.45 -30.79 15.39
CA ARG A 609 -14.16 -29.78 16.44
C ARG A 609 -15.44 -29.16 16.98
N ILE A 610 -16.38 -28.82 16.10
CA ILE A 610 -17.69 -28.25 16.48
C ILE A 610 -18.51 -29.28 17.27
N LYS A 611 -18.54 -30.55 16.83
CA LYS A 611 -19.23 -31.63 17.56
C LYS A 611 -18.70 -31.86 18.97
N ARG A 612 -17.39 -31.66 19.20
CA ARG A 612 -16.79 -31.76 20.55
C ARG A 612 -17.33 -30.74 21.55
N LEU A 613 -17.97 -29.66 21.09
CA LEU A 613 -18.67 -28.70 21.96
C LEU A 613 -20.03 -29.20 22.47
N GLY A 614 -20.50 -30.37 22.02
CA GLY A 614 -21.83 -30.89 22.37
C GLY A 614 -22.93 -30.52 21.38
N VAL A 615 -22.59 -29.93 20.23
CA VAL A 615 -23.55 -29.62 19.16
C VAL A 615 -24.12 -30.92 18.58
N ILE A 616 -25.45 -31.04 18.58
CA ILE A 616 -26.18 -32.17 18.00
C ILE A 616 -26.49 -31.85 16.54
N ILE A 617 -26.28 -32.80 15.63
CA ILE A 617 -26.53 -32.59 14.19
C ILE A 617 -27.41 -33.71 13.64
N HIS A 618 -28.58 -33.33 13.13
CA HIS A 618 -29.57 -34.19 12.50
C HIS A 618 -29.50 -34.06 10.97
N THR A 619 -28.85 -35.02 10.33
CA THR A 619 -28.79 -35.11 8.85
C THR A 619 -30.06 -35.76 8.27
N GLY A 620 -30.34 -35.56 6.98
CA GLY A 620 -31.53 -36.11 6.32
C GLY A 620 -32.85 -35.50 6.81
N THR A 621 -32.79 -34.31 7.43
CA THR A 621 -33.92 -33.67 8.09
C THR A 621 -34.33 -32.42 7.34
N GLU A 622 -35.20 -32.59 6.34
CA GLU A 622 -35.83 -31.48 5.63
C GLU A 622 -36.86 -30.77 6.52
N ILE A 623 -36.88 -29.43 6.47
CA ILE A 623 -37.82 -28.61 7.23
C ILE A 623 -38.98 -28.19 6.32
N ASN A 624 -40.19 -28.57 6.73
CA ASN A 624 -41.45 -28.15 6.11
C ASN A 624 -42.21 -27.25 7.11
N PRO A 625 -43.34 -26.60 6.71
CA PRO A 625 -44.07 -25.70 7.60
C PRO A 625 -44.45 -26.31 8.97
N ALA A 626 -44.84 -27.59 9.01
CA ALA A 626 -45.23 -28.26 10.26
C ALA A 626 -44.03 -28.50 11.18
N ARG A 627 -42.88 -28.91 10.63
CA ARG A 627 -41.63 -29.06 11.40
C ARG A 627 -41.10 -27.72 11.86
N PHE A 628 -41.19 -26.68 11.03
CA PHE A 628 -40.77 -25.34 11.39
C PHE A 628 -41.54 -24.81 12.61
N GLU A 629 -42.87 -24.97 12.64
CA GLU A 629 -43.67 -24.56 13.81
C GLU A 629 -43.36 -25.41 15.06
N ALA A 630 -43.04 -26.70 14.88
CA ALA A 630 -42.59 -27.56 15.97
C ALA A 630 -41.25 -27.09 16.57
N LEU A 631 -40.29 -26.70 15.71
CA LEU A 631 -39.03 -26.09 16.18
C LEU A 631 -39.30 -24.79 16.94
N ARG A 632 -40.19 -23.94 16.42
CA ARG A 632 -40.57 -22.66 17.05
C ARG A 632 -41.21 -22.84 18.42
N SER A 633 -41.89 -23.96 18.65
CA SER A 633 -42.50 -24.28 19.94
C SER A 633 -41.53 -24.92 20.94
N HIS A 634 -40.37 -25.42 20.49
CA HIS A 634 -39.44 -26.20 21.30
C HIS A 634 -38.14 -25.46 21.65
N PHE A 635 -37.68 -24.57 20.78
CA PHE A 635 -36.42 -23.83 20.95
C PHE A 635 -36.68 -22.36 21.27
N ASP A 636 -35.82 -21.75 22.10
CA ASP A 636 -35.92 -20.33 22.43
C ASP A 636 -35.55 -19.43 21.24
N TYR A 637 -34.61 -19.88 20.41
CA TYR A 637 -34.14 -19.15 19.23
C TYR A 637 -34.00 -20.06 18.02
N ILE A 638 -34.23 -19.50 16.82
CA ILE A 638 -34.03 -20.21 15.55
C ILE A 638 -33.10 -19.41 14.65
N PHE A 639 -32.16 -20.09 13.99
CA PHE A 639 -31.33 -19.53 12.93
C PHE A 639 -31.55 -20.24 11.59
N VAL A 640 -32.02 -19.50 10.59
CA VAL A 640 -32.23 -19.96 9.22
C VAL A 640 -30.96 -19.72 8.39
N ALA A 641 -30.23 -20.81 8.11
CA ALA A 641 -28.92 -20.83 7.44
C ALA A 641 -28.91 -21.77 6.22
N VAL A 642 -30.03 -21.82 5.49
CA VAL A 642 -30.27 -22.82 4.44
C VAL A 642 -29.49 -22.59 3.14
N GLY A 643 -28.88 -21.42 2.96
CA GLY A 643 -28.15 -21.02 1.76
C GLY A 643 -29.05 -20.76 0.54
N ALA A 644 -28.45 -20.67 -0.65
CA ALA A 644 -29.14 -20.59 -1.94
C ALA A 644 -28.96 -21.91 -2.70
N GLN A 645 -29.99 -22.76 -2.71
CA GLN A 645 -29.85 -24.19 -2.99
C GLN A 645 -29.95 -24.54 -4.48
N VAL A 646 -30.55 -23.67 -5.29
CA VAL A 646 -30.91 -23.95 -6.69
C VAL A 646 -30.21 -22.96 -7.62
N GLY A 647 -29.73 -23.42 -8.78
CA GLY A 647 -29.16 -22.53 -9.79
C GLY A 647 -30.19 -21.65 -10.48
N LYS A 648 -29.80 -20.42 -10.83
CA LYS A 648 -30.62 -19.51 -11.64
C LYS A 648 -30.78 -20.04 -13.06
N ARG A 649 -31.99 -19.90 -13.59
CA ARG A 649 -32.31 -20.19 -14.99
C ARG A 649 -31.86 -19.05 -15.90
N LEU A 650 -31.39 -19.40 -17.09
CA LEU A 650 -31.02 -18.48 -18.16
C LEU A 650 -32.24 -17.77 -18.75
N ASP A 651 -33.42 -18.42 -18.67
CA ASP A 651 -34.68 -17.93 -19.24
C ASP A 651 -34.59 -17.64 -20.75
N ILE A 652 -33.89 -18.52 -21.48
CA ILE A 652 -33.74 -18.47 -22.93
C ILE A 652 -34.38 -19.70 -23.62
N PRO A 653 -34.74 -19.60 -24.91
CA PRO A 653 -35.23 -20.76 -25.66
C PRO A 653 -34.22 -21.92 -25.64
N GLY A 654 -34.74 -23.14 -25.41
CA GLY A 654 -33.97 -24.38 -25.44
C GLY A 654 -33.31 -24.84 -24.13
N GLU A 655 -33.53 -24.13 -23.01
CA GLU A 655 -32.93 -24.48 -21.71
C GLU A 655 -33.34 -25.87 -21.16
N LYS A 656 -34.43 -26.45 -21.65
CA LYS A 656 -34.94 -27.77 -21.20
C LYS A 656 -34.39 -28.96 -22.00
N TYR A 657 -33.51 -28.72 -22.98
CA TYR A 657 -32.96 -29.79 -23.80
C TYR A 657 -31.96 -30.66 -23.02
N SER A 658 -31.82 -31.92 -23.45
CA SER A 658 -30.86 -32.85 -22.86
C SER A 658 -29.44 -32.40 -23.18
N GLY A 659 -28.57 -32.30 -22.17
CA GLY A 659 -27.21 -31.74 -22.29
C GLY A 659 -27.07 -30.33 -21.73
N VAL A 660 -28.16 -29.68 -21.32
CA VAL A 660 -28.13 -28.47 -20.49
C VAL A 660 -28.09 -28.88 -19.02
N LEU A 661 -27.04 -28.51 -18.30
CA LEU A 661 -26.83 -28.82 -16.90
C LEU A 661 -26.77 -27.53 -16.06
N ASP A 662 -27.29 -27.62 -14.84
CA ASP A 662 -27.01 -26.63 -13.80
C ASP A 662 -25.64 -26.91 -13.16
N GLN A 663 -24.88 -25.85 -12.86
CA GLN A 663 -23.55 -25.96 -12.25
C GLN A 663 -23.55 -26.74 -10.94
N LEU A 664 -24.56 -26.57 -10.06
CA LEU A 664 -24.55 -27.20 -8.73
C LEU A 664 -24.82 -28.69 -8.87
N THR A 665 -25.79 -29.04 -9.72
CA THR A 665 -26.12 -30.43 -10.05
C THR A 665 -24.93 -31.14 -10.68
N PHE A 666 -24.25 -30.48 -11.63
CA PHE A 666 -23.04 -31.01 -12.25
C PHE A 666 -21.92 -31.25 -11.23
N LEU A 667 -21.56 -30.23 -10.44
CA LEU A 667 -20.50 -30.35 -9.43
C LEU A 667 -20.82 -31.42 -8.37
N GLN A 668 -22.08 -31.51 -7.91
CA GLN A 668 -22.53 -32.54 -6.96
C GLN A 668 -22.46 -33.95 -7.54
N SER A 669 -22.81 -34.14 -8.81
CA SER A 669 -22.71 -35.46 -9.47
C SER A 669 -21.27 -35.94 -9.53
N VAL A 670 -20.34 -35.05 -9.92
CA VAL A 670 -18.91 -35.36 -9.98
C VAL A 670 -18.35 -35.66 -8.60
N HIS A 671 -18.76 -34.90 -7.58
CA HIS A 671 -18.38 -35.15 -6.19
C HIS A 671 -18.88 -36.51 -5.69
N SER A 672 -20.06 -36.94 -6.14
CA SER A 672 -20.64 -38.26 -5.85
C SER A 672 -20.06 -39.39 -6.72
N ALA A 673 -18.98 -39.12 -7.46
CA ALA A 673 -18.33 -40.01 -8.42
C ALA A 673 -19.20 -40.45 -9.62
N GLU A 674 -20.38 -39.86 -9.78
CA GLU A 674 -21.19 -39.97 -10.99
C GLU A 674 -20.62 -38.97 -11.99
N ARG A 675 -19.61 -39.38 -12.77
CA ARG A 675 -18.97 -38.51 -13.77
C ARG A 675 -19.80 -38.53 -15.05
N PRO A 676 -20.69 -37.55 -15.33
CA PRO A 676 -21.42 -37.53 -16.59
C PRO A 676 -20.39 -37.30 -17.70
N LYS A 677 -20.47 -38.05 -18.80
CA LYS A 677 -19.57 -37.89 -19.95
C LYS A 677 -20.13 -36.77 -20.84
N PRO A 678 -19.58 -35.54 -20.80
CA PRO A 678 -20.26 -34.38 -21.36
C PRO A 678 -19.97 -34.17 -22.86
N GLY A 679 -19.55 -35.22 -23.59
CA GLY A 679 -18.99 -35.08 -24.94
C GLY A 679 -17.57 -34.49 -24.93
N ASP A 680 -17.10 -34.04 -26.10
CA ASP A 680 -15.76 -33.46 -26.28
C ASP A 680 -15.78 -31.92 -26.23
N SER A 681 -16.95 -31.28 -26.34
CA SER A 681 -17.11 -29.82 -26.32
C SER A 681 -18.09 -29.35 -25.24
N VAL A 682 -17.61 -28.60 -24.25
CA VAL A 682 -18.41 -28.07 -23.13
C VAL A 682 -18.36 -26.54 -23.11
N LEU A 683 -19.53 -25.91 -23.00
CA LEU A 683 -19.64 -24.47 -22.74
C LEU A 683 -20.09 -24.22 -21.30
N VAL A 684 -19.45 -23.28 -20.62
CA VAL A 684 -19.84 -22.84 -19.27
C VAL A 684 -20.23 -21.37 -19.34
N ILE A 685 -21.47 -21.04 -18.96
CA ILE A 685 -22.00 -19.67 -19.03
C ILE A 685 -21.91 -19.02 -17.66
N GLY A 686 -21.02 -18.05 -17.48
CA GLY A 686 -20.83 -17.35 -16.20
C GLY A 686 -19.44 -16.77 -16.02
N GLY A 687 -19.21 -16.06 -14.91
CA GLY A 687 -17.91 -15.46 -14.60
C GLY A 687 -17.53 -15.42 -13.12
N GLY A 688 -18.29 -16.11 -12.26
CA GLY A 688 -17.98 -16.24 -10.83
C GLY A 688 -17.22 -17.52 -10.50
N ASN A 689 -16.82 -17.69 -9.23
CA ASN A 689 -16.04 -18.85 -8.78
C ASN A 689 -16.70 -20.19 -9.12
N SER A 690 -18.02 -20.31 -9.00
CA SER A 690 -18.74 -21.53 -9.39
C SER A 690 -18.63 -21.85 -10.89
N ALA A 691 -18.56 -20.83 -11.76
CA ALA A 691 -18.31 -21.02 -13.18
C ALA A 691 -16.88 -21.51 -13.45
N MET A 692 -15.90 -21.00 -12.70
CA MET A 692 -14.51 -21.46 -12.78
C MET A 692 -14.41 -22.92 -12.32
N ASP A 693 -15.01 -23.27 -11.18
CA ASP A 693 -15.07 -24.63 -10.66
C ASP A 693 -15.72 -25.60 -11.66
N ALA A 694 -16.85 -25.21 -12.26
CA ALA A 694 -17.52 -26.01 -13.28
C ALA A 694 -16.65 -26.21 -14.53
N ALA A 695 -16.00 -25.15 -15.03
CA ALA A 695 -15.14 -25.23 -16.20
C ALA A 695 -13.91 -26.11 -15.97
N ARG A 696 -13.23 -25.91 -14.84
CA ARG A 696 -12.05 -26.69 -14.43
C ARG A 696 -12.38 -28.15 -14.15
N THR A 697 -13.56 -28.41 -13.56
CA THR A 697 -14.07 -29.77 -13.35
C THR A 697 -14.42 -30.44 -14.67
N ALA A 698 -15.11 -29.74 -15.57
CA ALA A 698 -15.41 -30.24 -16.91
C ALA A 698 -14.12 -30.57 -17.68
N LYS A 699 -13.10 -29.71 -17.62
CA LYS A 699 -11.81 -29.91 -18.28
C LYS A 699 -11.10 -31.19 -17.81
N ARG A 700 -11.18 -31.51 -16.52
CA ARG A 700 -10.65 -32.76 -15.95
C ARG A 700 -11.40 -34.01 -16.43
N ILE A 701 -12.70 -33.89 -16.68
CA ILE A 701 -13.53 -35.01 -17.17
C ILE A 701 -13.29 -35.26 -18.66
N VAL A 702 -13.24 -34.21 -19.48
CA VAL A 702 -13.03 -34.34 -20.94
C VAL A 702 -11.56 -34.56 -21.32
N GLY A 703 -10.63 -34.22 -20.42
CA GLY A 703 -9.20 -34.41 -20.61
C GLY A 703 -8.54 -33.38 -21.53
N THR A 704 -7.29 -33.65 -21.90
CA THR A 704 -6.45 -32.70 -22.66
C THR A 704 -7.00 -32.41 -24.06
N LYS A 705 -7.63 -33.41 -24.69
CA LYS A 705 -8.19 -33.30 -26.06
C LYS A 705 -9.57 -32.63 -26.12
N GLY A 706 -10.30 -32.59 -25.02
CA GLY A 706 -11.61 -31.94 -24.96
C GLY A 706 -11.52 -30.41 -24.90
N ASN A 707 -12.51 -29.74 -25.48
CA ASN A 707 -12.63 -28.29 -25.50
C ASN A 707 -13.59 -27.83 -24.40
N VAL A 708 -13.12 -26.95 -23.52
CA VAL A 708 -13.98 -26.25 -22.56
C VAL A 708 -13.85 -24.76 -22.81
N THR A 709 -14.99 -24.07 -22.93
CA THR A 709 -15.03 -22.63 -23.13
C THR A 709 -15.97 -21.96 -22.14
N VAL A 710 -15.46 -20.97 -21.41
CA VAL A 710 -16.25 -20.08 -20.56
C VAL A 710 -16.79 -18.94 -21.42
N VAL A 711 -18.10 -18.73 -21.40
CA VAL A 711 -18.79 -17.65 -22.10
C VAL A 711 -19.20 -16.59 -21.08
N TYR A 712 -18.64 -15.38 -21.23
CA TYR A 712 -18.88 -14.28 -20.29
C TYR A 712 -19.29 -12.99 -21.00
N ARG A 713 -20.35 -12.36 -20.50
CA ARG A 713 -20.94 -11.16 -21.11
C ARG A 713 -20.17 -9.85 -20.89
N ARG A 714 -19.11 -9.86 -20.06
CA ARG A 714 -18.22 -8.70 -19.80
C ARG A 714 -16.75 -9.10 -20.04
N THR A 715 -15.80 -8.28 -19.62
CA THR A 715 -14.37 -8.61 -19.65
C THR A 715 -13.89 -9.18 -18.32
N VAL A 716 -12.70 -9.80 -18.31
CA VAL A 716 -11.97 -10.32 -17.14
C VAL A 716 -11.90 -9.27 -16.02
N ALA A 717 -11.71 -8.00 -16.39
CA ALA A 717 -11.67 -6.89 -15.42
C ALA A 717 -12.97 -6.72 -14.61
N GLN A 718 -14.11 -7.22 -15.09
CA GLN A 718 -15.38 -7.25 -14.35
C GLN A 718 -15.82 -8.65 -13.92
N MET A 719 -14.97 -9.68 -14.05
CA MET A 719 -15.30 -11.02 -13.55
C MET A 719 -15.35 -11.01 -12.01
N PRO A 720 -16.40 -11.56 -11.39
CA PRO A 720 -16.46 -11.71 -9.94
C PRO A 720 -15.62 -12.86 -9.38
N ALA A 721 -15.08 -13.75 -10.22
CA ALA A 721 -14.20 -14.83 -9.79
C ALA A 721 -12.86 -14.32 -9.25
N ASP A 722 -12.26 -15.09 -8.35
CA ASP A 722 -10.95 -14.81 -7.79
C ASP A 722 -9.90 -14.82 -8.92
N ARG A 723 -8.93 -13.90 -8.88
CA ARG A 723 -7.93 -13.78 -9.95
C ARG A 723 -7.09 -15.04 -10.13
N ASP A 724 -6.77 -15.72 -9.03
CA ASP A 724 -6.10 -17.02 -9.06
C ASP A 724 -6.89 -18.02 -9.90
N GLU A 725 -8.21 -18.11 -9.69
CA GLU A 725 -9.08 -19.07 -10.38
C GLU A 725 -9.24 -18.75 -11.86
N ILE A 726 -9.23 -17.46 -12.23
CA ILE A 726 -9.22 -17.02 -13.63
C ILE A 726 -7.89 -17.39 -14.29
N GLY A 727 -6.76 -17.18 -13.60
CA GLY A 727 -5.42 -17.51 -14.10
C GLY A 727 -5.26 -19.00 -14.41
N GLU A 728 -5.84 -19.87 -13.57
CA GLU A 728 -5.84 -21.33 -13.77
C GLU A 728 -6.55 -21.76 -15.06
N LEU A 729 -7.52 -20.99 -15.59
CA LEU A 729 -8.17 -21.31 -16.86
C LEU A 729 -7.16 -21.39 -18.01
N GLY A 730 -6.28 -20.39 -18.12
CA GLY A 730 -5.26 -20.35 -19.16
C GLY A 730 -4.24 -21.48 -19.03
N ILE A 731 -3.85 -21.81 -17.80
CA ILE A 731 -2.91 -22.89 -17.48
C ILE A 731 -3.50 -24.26 -17.87
N GLU A 732 -4.80 -24.47 -17.62
CA GLU A 732 -5.51 -25.73 -17.93
C GLU A 732 -5.98 -25.81 -19.40
N GLY A 733 -5.72 -24.77 -20.21
CA GLY A 733 -6.11 -24.72 -21.63
C GLY A 733 -7.62 -24.50 -21.84
N ILE A 734 -8.29 -23.87 -20.89
CA ILE A 734 -9.71 -23.49 -20.95
C ILE A 734 -9.82 -22.12 -21.63
N LYS A 735 -10.65 -22.03 -22.66
CA LYS A 735 -10.86 -20.78 -23.40
C LYS A 735 -11.83 -19.87 -22.63
N LEU A 736 -11.58 -18.56 -22.63
CA LEU A 736 -12.51 -17.56 -22.14
C LEU A 736 -12.96 -16.67 -23.30
N LEU A 737 -14.28 -16.66 -23.56
CA LEU A 737 -14.93 -15.78 -24.53
C LEU A 737 -15.58 -14.62 -23.79
N GLU A 738 -14.88 -13.50 -23.73
CA GLU A 738 -15.38 -12.23 -23.20
C GLU A 738 -16.45 -11.61 -24.12
N LEU A 739 -17.18 -10.64 -23.58
CA LEU A 739 -18.14 -9.82 -24.31
C LEU A 739 -19.12 -10.64 -25.17
N THR A 740 -19.58 -11.77 -24.63
CA THR A 740 -20.44 -12.71 -25.33
C THR A 740 -21.60 -13.12 -24.42
N ALA A 741 -22.84 -12.93 -24.88
CA ALA A 741 -24.06 -13.27 -24.13
C ALA A 741 -24.88 -14.34 -24.86
N PRO A 742 -25.47 -15.32 -24.15
CA PRO A 742 -26.33 -16.34 -24.74
C PRO A 742 -27.68 -15.77 -25.17
N VAL A 743 -28.24 -16.29 -26.27
CA VAL A 743 -29.55 -15.90 -26.82
C VAL A 743 -30.49 -17.11 -26.93
N GLU A 744 -30.00 -18.25 -27.40
CA GLU A 744 -30.79 -19.47 -27.64
C GLU A 744 -29.89 -20.70 -27.58
N ILE A 745 -30.41 -21.82 -27.07
CA ILE A 745 -29.73 -23.12 -27.08
C ILE A 745 -30.21 -23.92 -28.30
N LEU A 746 -29.25 -24.37 -29.11
CA LEU A 746 -29.50 -25.11 -30.35
C LEU A 746 -29.58 -26.61 -30.07
N GLU A 747 -30.45 -27.31 -30.79
CA GLU A 747 -30.73 -28.72 -30.56
C GLU A 747 -30.85 -29.54 -31.85
N MET A 748 -30.60 -30.84 -31.72
CA MET A 748 -31.00 -31.86 -32.68
C MET A 748 -31.58 -33.09 -31.93
N ASN A 749 -32.83 -33.45 -32.21
CA ASN A 749 -33.55 -34.55 -31.57
C ASN A 749 -33.66 -34.45 -30.03
N GLY A 750 -33.81 -33.23 -29.51
CA GLY A 750 -33.91 -32.92 -28.09
C GLY A 750 -32.56 -32.87 -27.36
N HIS A 751 -31.44 -33.02 -28.07
CA HIS A 751 -30.08 -32.93 -27.53
C HIS A 751 -29.37 -31.65 -27.96
N VAL A 752 -28.62 -31.05 -27.06
CA VAL A 752 -27.82 -29.84 -27.33
C VAL A 752 -26.81 -30.09 -28.46
N THR A 753 -26.69 -29.13 -29.38
CA THR A 753 -25.65 -29.11 -30.43
C THR A 753 -24.83 -27.81 -30.43
N GLY A 754 -25.29 -26.78 -29.70
CA GLY A 754 -24.57 -25.52 -29.59
C GLY A 754 -25.34 -24.43 -28.87
N LEU A 755 -24.71 -23.25 -28.78
CA LEU A 755 -25.23 -22.05 -28.15
C LEU A 755 -25.18 -20.90 -29.14
N ARG A 756 -26.33 -20.28 -29.41
CA ARG A 756 -26.42 -19.03 -30.16
C ARG A 756 -26.14 -17.87 -29.23
N CYS A 757 -25.23 -17.01 -29.65
CA CYS A 757 -24.71 -15.89 -28.86
C CYS A 757 -24.80 -14.56 -29.61
N GLN A 758 -24.73 -13.48 -28.83
CA GLN A 758 -24.60 -12.11 -29.31
C GLN A 758 -23.31 -11.47 -28.76
N LYS A 759 -22.64 -10.66 -29.59
CA LYS A 759 -21.53 -9.82 -29.15
C LYS A 759 -22.00 -8.65 -28.30
N MET A 760 -21.24 -8.36 -27.25
CA MET A 760 -21.50 -7.30 -26.30
C MET A 760 -20.43 -6.22 -26.39
N VAL A 761 -20.78 -5.01 -25.98
CA VAL A 761 -19.83 -3.92 -25.66
C VAL A 761 -20.13 -3.42 -24.25
N LEU A 762 -19.13 -2.81 -23.59
CA LEU A 762 -19.31 -2.25 -22.26
C LEU A 762 -19.89 -0.84 -22.36
N GLY A 763 -21.07 -0.61 -21.78
CA GLY A 763 -21.69 0.69 -21.60
C GLY A 763 -21.25 1.39 -20.32
N GLU A 764 -22.16 2.19 -19.76
CA GLU A 764 -21.98 2.93 -18.51
C GLU A 764 -21.83 2.03 -17.27
N ILE A 765 -21.27 2.59 -16.20
CA ILE A 765 -21.16 1.92 -14.90
C ILE A 765 -22.56 1.82 -14.24
N ASP A 766 -22.94 0.61 -13.81
CA ASP A 766 -24.17 0.35 -13.06
C ASP A 766 -24.06 0.65 -11.56
N ALA A 767 -25.17 0.52 -10.83
CA ALA A 767 -25.23 0.70 -9.38
C ALA A 767 -24.33 -0.27 -8.59
N SER A 768 -23.84 -1.35 -9.20
CA SER A 768 -22.86 -2.25 -8.59
C SER A 768 -21.41 -1.82 -8.84
N GLY A 769 -21.19 -0.69 -9.51
CA GLY A 769 -19.86 -0.19 -9.88
C GLY A 769 -19.24 -0.90 -11.08
N ARG A 770 -20.01 -1.71 -11.82
CA ARG A 770 -19.52 -2.47 -12.99
C ARG A 770 -20.11 -1.93 -14.28
N ARG A 771 -19.35 -1.96 -15.37
CA ARG A 771 -19.87 -1.57 -16.69
C ARG A 771 -20.99 -2.52 -17.15
N GLN A 772 -22.09 -1.96 -17.65
CA GLN A 772 -23.21 -2.74 -18.17
C GLN A 772 -22.85 -3.35 -19.53
N PRO A 773 -23.13 -4.64 -19.77
CA PRO A 773 -23.00 -5.21 -21.09
C PRO A 773 -24.21 -4.84 -21.93
N VAL A 774 -23.98 -4.22 -23.09
CA VAL A 774 -25.02 -3.88 -24.08
C VAL A 774 -24.73 -4.56 -25.41
N ALA A 775 -25.77 -4.86 -26.19
CA ALA A 775 -25.61 -5.51 -27.48
C ALA A 775 -24.76 -4.65 -28.43
N ALA A 776 -23.81 -5.28 -29.12
CA ALA A 776 -22.92 -4.61 -30.09
C ALA A 776 -23.63 -4.24 -31.42
N GLY A 777 -24.88 -4.69 -31.62
CA GLY A 777 -25.59 -4.54 -32.89
C GLY A 777 -25.11 -5.47 -34.01
N GLU A 778 -24.19 -6.39 -33.70
CA GLU A 778 -23.70 -7.40 -34.63
C GLU A 778 -24.67 -8.59 -34.76
N PRO A 779 -24.63 -9.32 -35.90
CA PRO A 779 -25.41 -10.54 -36.08
C PRO A 779 -25.10 -11.60 -35.00
N TYR A 780 -26.09 -12.45 -34.70
CA TYR A 780 -25.88 -13.62 -33.86
C TYR A 780 -24.92 -14.61 -34.50
N PHE A 781 -24.19 -15.34 -33.67
CA PHE A 781 -23.27 -16.40 -34.09
C PHE A 781 -23.42 -17.62 -33.19
N ASP A 782 -23.13 -18.80 -33.73
CA ASP A 782 -23.38 -20.08 -33.07
C ASP A 782 -22.04 -20.71 -32.64
N ILE A 783 -22.00 -21.23 -31.41
CA ILE A 783 -20.84 -21.92 -30.83
C ILE A 783 -21.22 -23.40 -30.63
N PRO A 784 -20.53 -24.37 -31.28
CA PRO A 784 -20.88 -25.79 -31.17
C PRO A 784 -20.52 -26.36 -29.79
N ALA A 785 -21.41 -27.17 -29.23
CA ALA A 785 -21.26 -27.76 -27.90
C ALA A 785 -22.09 -29.05 -27.75
N ASP A 786 -21.54 -30.02 -27.03
CA ASP A 786 -22.26 -31.24 -26.65
C ASP A 786 -22.98 -31.06 -25.31
N VAL A 787 -22.42 -30.22 -24.43
CA VAL A 787 -22.99 -29.87 -23.11
C VAL A 787 -22.84 -28.38 -22.85
N ILE A 788 -23.88 -27.81 -22.22
CA ILE A 788 -23.90 -26.42 -21.74
C ILE A 788 -24.15 -26.44 -20.23
N ILE A 789 -23.27 -25.81 -19.46
CA ILE A 789 -23.40 -25.67 -18.01
C ILE A 789 -23.76 -24.22 -17.68
N SER A 790 -24.93 -24.01 -17.10
CA SER A 790 -25.37 -22.69 -16.63
C SER A 790 -24.78 -22.37 -15.25
N ALA A 791 -24.08 -21.25 -15.13
CA ALA A 791 -23.36 -20.80 -13.94
C ALA A 791 -23.58 -19.31 -13.64
N ILE A 792 -24.84 -18.85 -13.78
CA ILE A 792 -25.21 -17.43 -13.72
C ILE A 792 -25.75 -16.95 -12.37
N GLY A 793 -25.78 -17.82 -11.35
CA GLY A 793 -26.19 -17.48 -9.99
C GLY A 793 -27.01 -18.59 -9.32
N GLN A 794 -27.55 -18.28 -8.14
CA GLN A 794 -28.34 -19.19 -7.32
C GLN A 794 -29.58 -18.47 -6.77
N GLU A 795 -30.60 -19.24 -6.39
CA GLU A 795 -31.84 -18.80 -5.77
C GLU A 795 -32.07 -19.56 -4.46
N VAL A 796 -32.76 -18.88 -3.54
CA VAL A 796 -33.14 -19.42 -2.23
C VAL A 796 -34.51 -20.06 -2.36
N VAL A 797 -34.61 -21.32 -1.94
CA VAL A 797 -35.88 -22.03 -1.78
C VAL A 797 -36.18 -22.12 -0.30
N LEU A 798 -37.32 -21.53 0.10
CA LEU A 798 -37.69 -21.38 1.51
C LEU A 798 -39.19 -21.63 1.73
N ASP A 799 -39.68 -22.78 1.27
CA ASP A 799 -41.12 -23.11 1.25
C ASP A 799 -41.80 -23.17 2.64
N PHE A 800 -41.01 -23.26 3.71
CA PHE A 800 -41.49 -23.31 5.10
C PHE A 800 -41.56 -21.95 5.78
N PHE A 801 -41.05 -20.88 5.16
CA PHE A 801 -40.93 -19.55 5.76
C PHE A 801 -41.44 -18.48 4.78
N PRO A 802 -42.31 -17.55 5.20
CA PRO A 802 -42.83 -16.54 4.27
C PRO A 802 -41.71 -15.61 3.76
N GLU A 803 -41.55 -15.50 2.44
CA GLU A 803 -40.44 -14.74 1.81
C GLU A 803 -40.38 -13.27 2.27
N HIS A 804 -41.53 -12.63 2.50
CA HIS A 804 -41.60 -11.25 2.97
C HIS A 804 -41.12 -11.04 4.41
N GLU A 805 -41.12 -12.10 5.23
CA GLU A 805 -40.67 -12.07 6.62
C GLU A 805 -39.16 -12.32 6.75
N LEU A 806 -38.49 -12.79 5.68
CA LEU A 806 -37.05 -13.12 5.67
C LEU A 806 -36.15 -11.88 5.70
N LYS A 807 -36.72 -10.69 5.51
CA LYS A 807 -35.99 -9.43 5.62
C LYS A 807 -35.45 -9.28 7.04
N VAL A 808 -34.13 -9.16 7.15
CA VAL A 808 -33.44 -9.04 8.43
C VAL A 808 -33.08 -7.60 8.79
N ASP A 809 -32.97 -7.33 10.09
CA ASP A 809 -32.27 -6.17 10.62
C ASP A 809 -30.77 -6.26 10.26
N PRO A 810 -30.16 -5.22 9.65
CA PRO A 810 -28.77 -5.28 9.20
C PRO A 810 -27.74 -5.30 10.34
N GLN A 811 -28.13 -4.93 11.57
CA GLN A 811 -27.27 -4.91 12.76
C GLN A 811 -27.40 -6.17 13.62
N THR A 812 -28.50 -6.90 13.59
CA THR A 812 -28.68 -8.11 14.40
C THR A 812 -28.84 -9.38 13.57
N LEU A 813 -29.21 -9.24 12.29
CA LEU A 813 -29.64 -10.31 11.41
C LEU A 813 -30.92 -11.03 11.90
N GLU A 814 -31.68 -10.39 12.79
CA GLU A 814 -33.01 -10.86 13.21
C GLU A 814 -34.04 -10.60 12.11
N THR A 815 -34.88 -11.58 11.84
CA THR A 815 -35.98 -11.47 10.87
C THR A 815 -37.12 -10.63 11.43
N GLN A 816 -38.21 -10.48 10.67
CA GLN A 816 -39.43 -9.84 11.19
C GLN A 816 -40.17 -10.68 12.23
N ILE A 817 -39.84 -11.98 12.33
CA ILE A 817 -40.37 -12.88 13.35
C ILE A 817 -39.43 -12.84 14.56
N HIS A 818 -40.00 -12.48 15.72
CA HIS A 818 -39.26 -12.41 16.98
C HIS A 818 -38.54 -13.73 17.30
N ASP A 819 -37.28 -13.63 17.72
CA ASP A 819 -36.39 -14.76 18.08
C ASP A 819 -35.92 -15.64 16.91
N ILE A 820 -36.23 -15.23 15.67
CA ILE A 820 -35.78 -15.93 14.47
C ILE A 820 -34.80 -15.05 13.70
N PHE A 821 -33.63 -15.61 13.39
CA PHE A 821 -32.52 -14.98 12.71
C PHE A 821 -32.28 -15.65 11.35
N ALA A 822 -31.70 -14.93 10.39
CA ALA A 822 -31.34 -15.50 9.09
C ALA A 822 -30.02 -14.91 8.56
N GLY A 823 -29.24 -15.70 7.83
CA GLY A 823 -27.91 -15.27 7.39
C GLY A 823 -27.24 -16.20 6.39
N GLY A 824 -26.06 -15.81 5.92
CA GLY A 824 -25.40 -16.47 4.80
C GLY A 824 -26.13 -16.23 3.47
N ASP A 825 -25.97 -17.16 2.54
CA ASP A 825 -26.54 -16.99 1.18
C ASP A 825 -28.07 -16.95 1.17
N ALA A 826 -28.74 -17.40 2.25
CA ALA A 826 -30.19 -17.29 2.42
C ALA A 826 -30.68 -15.83 2.43
N VAL A 827 -29.85 -14.89 2.92
CA VAL A 827 -30.20 -13.46 2.98
C VAL A 827 -29.47 -12.66 1.91
N ARG A 828 -28.21 -12.99 1.62
CA ARG A 828 -27.36 -12.21 0.71
C ARG A 828 -27.48 -12.62 -0.76
N GLY A 829 -28.06 -13.79 -1.03
CA GLY A 829 -27.80 -14.52 -2.27
C GLY A 829 -26.38 -15.09 -2.30
N PRO A 830 -25.94 -15.72 -3.40
CA PRO A 830 -24.64 -16.39 -3.48
C PRO A 830 -23.49 -15.40 -3.25
N ALA A 831 -22.88 -15.48 -2.07
CA ALA A 831 -21.78 -14.64 -1.64
C ALA A 831 -20.50 -15.47 -1.49
N THR A 832 -19.60 -15.07 -0.58
CA THR A 832 -18.33 -15.76 -0.36
C THR A 832 -18.36 -16.52 0.97
N LEU A 833 -17.62 -17.62 1.03
CA LEU A 833 -17.63 -18.54 2.17
C LEU A 833 -17.36 -17.81 3.49
N ILE A 834 -16.38 -16.91 3.52
CA ILE A 834 -16.00 -16.20 4.75
C ILE A 834 -17.10 -15.25 5.24
N LYS A 835 -17.94 -14.70 4.34
CA LYS A 835 -19.10 -13.88 4.70
C LYS A 835 -20.17 -14.72 5.39
N ALA A 836 -20.42 -15.94 4.93
CA ALA A 836 -21.34 -16.87 5.59
C ALA A 836 -20.84 -17.23 7.00
N ILE A 837 -19.54 -17.49 7.18
CA ILE A 837 -18.95 -17.71 8.51
C ILE A 837 -19.13 -16.46 9.40
N GLY A 838 -18.91 -15.27 8.84
CA GLY A 838 -19.12 -13.98 9.50
C GLY A 838 -20.56 -13.79 9.98
N ASP A 839 -21.55 -14.06 9.12
CA ASP A 839 -22.98 -13.97 9.46
C ASP A 839 -23.33 -14.93 10.60
N GLY A 840 -22.85 -16.18 10.57
CA GLY A 840 -23.06 -17.13 11.67
C GLY A 840 -22.50 -16.65 13.01
N ARG A 841 -21.30 -16.07 12.99
CA ARG A 841 -20.69 -15.45 14.18
C ARG A 841 -21.49 -14.26 14.68
N HIS A 842 -21.95 -13.40 13.77
CA HIS A 842 -22.75 -12.23 14.08
C HIS A 842 -24.09 -12.61 14.72
N VAL A 843 -24.78 -13.60 14.16
CA VAL A 843 -26.03 -14.13 14.72
C VAL A 843 -25.82 -14.71 16.12
N ALA A 844 -24.74 -15.47 16.35
CA ALA A 844 -24.42 -15.97 17.68
C ALA A 844 -24.24 -14.84 18.71
N GLN A 845 -23.57 -13.74 18.32
CA GLN A 845 -23.42 -12.56 19.17
C GLN A 845 -24.75 -11.84 19.42
N ALA A 846 -25.62 -11.77 18.42
CA ALA A 846 -26.95 -11.14 18.52
C ALA A 846 -27.87 -11.94 19.46
N ILE A 847 -27.94 -13.27 19.30
CA ILE A 847 -28.70 -14.17 20.17
C ILE A 847 -28.18 -14.07 21.61
N ARG A 848 -26.86 -14.13 21.83
CA ARG A 848 -26.26 -13.97 23.17
C ARG A 848 -26.66 -12.65 23.82
N LYS A 849 -26.56 -11.54 23.08
CA LYS A 849 -26.95 -10.21 23.56
C LYS A 849 -28.44 -10.17 23.90
N LYS A 850 -29.29 -10.79 23.07
CA LYS A 850 -30.74 -10.87 23.28
C LYS A 850 -31.11 -11.70 24.51
N ALA A 851 -30.37 -12.77 24.78
CA ALA A 851 -30.47 -13.57 25.99
C ALA A 851 -29.91 -12.87 27.26
N ASN A 852 -29.43 -11.62 27.14
CA ASN A 852 -28.78 -10.86 28.22
C ASN A 852 -27.58 -11.58 28.87
N LEU A 853 -26.91 -12.43 28.10
CA LEU A 853 -25.73 -13.16 28.56
C LEU A 853 -24.46 -12.36 28.28
N ARG A 854 -23.54 -12.35 29.24
CA ARG A 854 -22.16 -11.92 29.00
C ARG A 854 -21.38 -13.11 28.47
N SER A 855 -20.49 -12.88 27.51
CA SER A 855 -19.56 -13.94 27.12
C SER A 855 -18.52 -14.09 28.23
N ASP A 856 -18.37 -15.31 28.74
CA ASP A 856 -17.28 -15.68 29.66
C ASP A 856 -15.93 -15.80 28.92
N GLN A 857 -15.95 -15.65 27.59
CA GLN A 857 -14.77 -15.70 26.74
C GLN A 857 -14.12 -14.32 26.64
N VAL A 858 -13.47 -13.91 27.73
CA VAL A 858 -12.53 -12.80 27.68
C VAL A 858 -11.18 -13.36 27.22
N TYR A 859 -10.84 -13.07 25.97
CA TYR A 859 -9.51 -13.35 25.45
C TYR A 859 -8.58 -12.20 25.85
N GLU A 860 -7.57 -12.49 26.66
CA GLU A 860 -6.50 -11.53 26.92
C GLU A 860 -5.85 -11.12 25.58
N PRO A 861 -5.62 -9.81 25.36
CA PRO A 861 -4.83 -9.34 24.23
C PRO A 861 -3.48 -10.06 24.23
N HIS A 862 -3.04 -10.53 23.07
CA HIS A 862 -1.72 -11.14 22.96
C HIS A 862 -0.67 -10.07 23.17
N GLN A 863 0.09 -10.17 24.26
CA GLN A 863 1.33 -9.42 24.37
C GLN A 863 2.32 -10.00 23.38
N ARG A 864 2.64 -9.23 22.36
CA ARG A 864 3.74 -9.49 21.43
C ARG A 864 4.96 -8.78 21.98
N ASP A 865 6.06 -9.49 22.11
CA ASP A 865 7.34 -8.86 22.44
C ASP A 865 7.91 -8.26 21.15
N LEU A 866 7.38 -7.10 20.78
CA LEU A 866 7.80 -6.32 19.61
C LEU A 866 8.13 -4.90 20.06
N THR A 867 9.38 -4.53 19.91
CA THR A 867 9.83 -3.17 20.17
C THR A 867 9.47 -2.25 19.00
N ARG A 868 9.36 -0.95 19.28
CA ARG A 868 9.18 0.08 18.24
C ARG A 868 10.30 0.05 17.20
N ILE A 869 11.52 -0.30 17.60
CA ILE A 869 12.70 -0.38 16.74
C ILE A 869 12.55 -1.54 15.76
N GLU A 870 12.19 -2.74 16.22
CA GLU A 870 11.98 -3.91 15.36
C GLU A 870 10.86 -3.66 14.34
N LEU A 871 9.78 -2.99 14.74
CA LEU A 871 8.70 -2.58 13.84
C LEU A 871 9.20 -1.59 12.78
N GLN A 872 10.05 -0.63 13.14
CA GLN A 872 10.65 0.30 12.19
C GLN A 872 11.58 -0.40 11.20
N GLN A 873 12.42 -1.32 11.68
CA GLN A 873 13.32 -2.11 10.82
C GLN A 873 12.52 -2.97 9.83
N LYS A 874 11.47 -3.66 10.28
CA LYS A 874 10.57 -4.42 9.39
C LYS A 874 9.93 -3.55 8.31
N GLN A 875 9.56 -2.31 8.65
CA GLN A 875 8.97 -1.36 7.71
C GLN A 875 9.97 -0.68 6.77
N ALA A 876 11.29 -0.89 6.95
CA ALA A 876 12.32 -0.32 6.09
C ALA A 876 12.72 -1.25 4.93
N VAL A 877 12.31 -2.53 4.97
CA VAL A 877 12.83 -3.60 4.10
C VAL A 877 11.74 -4.17 3.20
N ARG A 878 12.08 -4.39 1.92
CA ARG A 878 11.30 -5.20 0.99
C ARG A 878 11.76 -6.65 1.02
N ASP A 879 10.81 -7.57 1.05
CA ASP A 879 11.04 -9.02 1.02
C ASP A 879 9.90 -9.66 0.25
N TYR A 880 10.20 -10.33 -0.86
CA TYR A 880 9.20 -10.98 -1.70
C TYR A 880 8.66 -12.29 -1.11
N GLY A 881 9.30 -12.85 -0.08
CA GLY A 881 8.92 -14.10 0.56
C GLY A 881 9.02 -15.33 -0.35
N PRO A 882 8.76 -16.53 0.18
CA PRO A 882 8.69 -17.75 -0.62
C PRO A 882 7.55 -17.70 -1.64
N ALA A 883 7.79 -18.24 -2.83
CA ALA A 883 6.71 -18.50 -3.78
C ALA A 883 5.83 -19.65 -3.27
N LEU A 884 4.51 -19.53 -3.41
CA LEU A 884 3.60 -20.63 -3.08
C LEU A 884 3.79 -21.75 -4.12
N VAL A 885 4.24 -22.92 -3.68
CA VAL A 885 4.48 -24.07 -4.56
C VAL A 885 3.13 -24.63 -5.01
N THR A 886 2.70 -24.30 -6.22
CA THR A 886 1.58 -25.01 -6.86
C THR A 886 2.09 -26.37 -7.33
N HIS A 887 1.45 -27.46 -6.90
CA HIS A 887 1.86 -28.79 -7.31
C HIS A 887 1.36 -29.05 -8.72
N ARG A 888 2.24 -28.85 -9.70
CA ARG A 888 1.97 -29.15 -11.10
C ARG A 888 2.53 -30.54 -11.39
N SER A 889 1.66 -31.56 -11.33
CA SER A 889 2.04 -32.87 -11.85
C SER A 889 2.15 -32.78 -13.39
N ASN A 890 2.96 -33.64 -14.02
CA ASN A 890 3.00 -33.75 -15.49
C ASN A 890 1.63 -34.12 -16.10
N ASP A 891 0.67 -34.56 -15.28
CA ASP A 891 -0.73 -34.78 -15.62
C ASP A 891 -1.59 -33.67 -14.96
N THR A 892 -1.76 -32.55 -15.66
CA THR A 892 -2.38 -31.31 -15.15
C THR A 892 -3.89 -31.40 -14.91
N LEU A 893 -4.50 -32.56 -15.17
CA LEU A 893 -5.95 -32.76 -15.18
C LEU A 893 -6.45 -33.80 -14.15
N GLY A 894 -5.67 -34.07 -13.10
CA GLY A 894 -6.08 -34.89 -11.96
C GLY A 894 -7.08 -34.19 -11.02
N PHE A 895 -7.68 -34.98 -10.12
CA PHE A 895 -8.59 -34.50 -9.05
C PHE A 895 -7.87 -34.36 -7.69
N ASP A 896 -6.55 -34.55 -7.67
CA ASP A 896 -5.70 -34.34 -6.49
C ASP A 896 -5.66 -32.88 -6.09
N LEU A 897 -5.43 -32.63 -4.79
CA LEU A 897 -5.33 -31.27 -4.25
C LEU A 897 -4.18 -30.51 -4.93
N MET A 898 -4.50 -29.40 -5.60
CA MET A 898 -3.55 -28.61 -6.39
C MET A 898 -2.57 -27.80 -5.53
N SER A 899 -3.04 -27.35 -4.36
CA SER A 899 -2.26 -26.53 -3.44
C SER A 899 -1.79 -27.37 -2.25
N LYS A 900 -0.47 -27.52 -2.10
CA LYS A 900 0.10 -28.13 -0.90
C LYS A 900 0.28 -27.08 0.19
N PRO A 901 0.15 -27.45 1.48
CA PRO A 901 0.56 -26.56 2.55
C PRO A 901 2.05 -26.21 2.39
N LEU A 902 2.43 -25.02 2.86
CA LEU A 902 3.83 -24.62 2.97
C LEU A 902 4.58 -25.63 3.84
N ASP A 903 5.89 -25.75 3.68
CA ASP A 903 6.71 -26.38 4.73
C ASP A 903 6.87 -25.44 5.94
N ALA A 904 7.34 -25.96 7.06
CA ALA A 904 7.44 -25.19 8.30
C ALA A 904 8.41 -24.01 8.23
N GLU A 905 9.49 -24.11 7.47
CA GLU A 905 10.47 -23.03 7.34
C GLU A 905 9.93 -21.93 6.43
N SER A 906 9.35 -22.30 5.29
CA SER A 906 8.63 -21.39 4.40
C SER A 906 7.48 -20.69 5.13
N ALA A 907 6.73 -21.39 5.97
CA ALA A 907 5.64 -20.81 6.76
C ALA A 907 6.16 -19.79 7.80
N LYS A 908 7.23 -20.11 8.53
CA LYS A 908 7.86 -19.17 9.48
C LYS A 908 8.40 -17.94 8.76
N ALA A 909 9.16 -18.14 7.68
CA ALA A 909 9.74 -17.06 6.87
C ALA A 909 8.63 -16.13 6.35
N GLU A 910 7.58 -16.70 5.77
CA GLU A 910 6.45 -15.94 5.24
C GLU A 910 5.66 -15.22 6.35
N ALA A 911 5.44 -15.84 7.50
CA ALA A 911 4.79 -15.18 8.63
C ALA A 911 5.65 -14.03 9.21
N SER A 912 6.97 -14.19 9.22
CA SER A 912 7.92 -13.19 9.74
C SER A 912 7.93 -11.87 8.96
N ARG A 913 7.46 -11.91 7.70
CA ARG A 913 7.27 -10.74 6.85
C ARG A 913 6.16 -9.82 7.36
N CYS A 914 5.26 -10.25 8.24
CA CYS A 914 4.17 -9.40 8.72
C CYS A 914 4.70 -8.06 9.29
N LEU A 915 4.08 -6.95 8.86
CA LEU A 915 4.46 -5.59 9.29
C LEU A 915 3.80 -5.17 10.61
N PHE A 916 2.92 -6.00 11.18
CA PHE A 916 2.17 -5.73 12.42
C PHE A 916 1.50 -4.35 12.43
N CYS A 917 0.73 -4.06 11.37
CA CYS A 917 0.08 -2.76 11.14
C CYS A 917 -0.94 -2.36 12.23
N ASP A 918 -1.32 -3.29 13.10
CA ASP A 918 -2.15 -3.09 14.29
C ASP A 918 -1.35 -2.64 15.53
N GLU A 919 -0.01 -2.77 15.52
CA GLU A 919 0.87 -2.22 16.56
C GLU A 919 1.40 -0.83 16.17
N ARG A 920 1.90 -0.71 14.93
CA ARG A 920 2.46 0.54 14.42
C ARG A 920 2.14 0.72 12.94
N CYS A 921 1.40 1.78 12.62
CA CYS A 921 1.10 2.15 11.25
C CYS A 921 2.22 3.03 10.67
N SER A 922 2.24 4.33 10.99
CA SER A 922 3.29 5.32 10.64
C SER A 922 3.72 5.38 9.16
N VAL A 923 2.96 4.75 8.27
CA VAL A 923 3.22 4.77 6.83
C VAL A 923 3.27 6.22 6.30
N CYS A 924 2.34 7.06 6.75
CA CYS A 924 2.26 8.48 6.40
C CYS A 924 3.49 9.31 6.83
N VAL A 925 4.24 8.87 7.84
CA VAL A 925 5.50 9.49 8.28
C VAL A 925 6.61 9.08 7.31
N SER A 926 6.69 7.78 7.00
CA SER A 926 7.74 7.23 6.12
C SER A 926 7.67 7.75 4.68
N VAL A 927 6.45 7.94 4.15
CA VAL A 927 6.22 8.37 2.76
C VAL A 927 6.11 9.90 2.60
N CYS A 928 6.21 10.66 3.70
CA CYS A 928 6.06 12.11 3.60
C CYS A 928 7.33 12.71 2.98
N PRO A 929 7.28 13.25 1.74
CA PRO A 929 8.45 13.80 1.08
C PRO A 929 9.17 14.84 1.94
N ASN A 930 8.40 15.76 2.53
CA ASN A 930 8.89 16.93 3.28
C ASN A 930 9.04 16.67 4.77
N ARG A 931 8.82 15.42 5.21
CA ARG A 931 8.86 15.02 6.62
C ARG A 931 7.92 15.83 7.54
N ALA A 932 6.79 16.28 6.98
CA ALA A 932 5.76 17.04 7.68
C ALA A 932 4.96 16.18 8.67
N ASN A 933 4.77 14.89 8.41
CA ASN A 933 4.12 14.00 9.37
C ASN A 933 5.16 13.50 10.39
N VAL A 934 4.91 13.75 11.68
CA VAL A 934 5.81 13.39 12.77
C VAL A 934 5.09 12.48 13.76
N GLU A 935 5.76 11.39 14.13
CA GLU A 935 5.27 10.43 15.12
C GLU A 935 5.55 10.93 16.54
N PHE A 936 4.56 10.81 17.43
CA PHE A 936 4.70 11.09 18.85
C PHE A 936 3.98 10.03 19.70
N THR A 937 4.22 10.04 21.00
CA THR A 937 3.60 9.11 21.95
C THR A 937 2.66 9.85 22.89
N ILE A 938 1.48 9.29 23.12
CA ILE A 938 0.54 9.72 24.15
C ILE A 938 0.27 8.57 25.10
N ARG A 939 -0.03 8.89 26.36
CA ARG A 939 -0.51 7.88 27.33
C ARG A 939 -1.99 7.58 27.07
N PRO A 940 -2.37 6.31 26.84
CA PRO A 940 -3.76 5.95 26.63
C PRO A 940 -4.65 6.40 27.79
N ARG A 941 -5.74 7.11 27.48
CA ARG A 941 -6.68 7.62 28.48
C ARG A 941 -8.04 7.98 27.89
N VAL A 942 -9.04 8.02 28.76
CA VAL A 942 -10.41 8.46 28.47
C VAL A 942 -10.74 9.57 29.44
N VAL A 943 -11.24 10.70 28.94
CA VAL A 943 -11.74 11.79 29.78
C VAL A 943 -13.21 12.02 29.51
N ARG A 944 -13.97 12.29 30.57
CA ARG A 944 -15.40 12.62 30.48
C ARG A 944 -15.55 14.13 30.48
N VAL A 945 -16.22 14.65 29.45
CA VAL A 945 -16.47 16.08 29.27
C VAL A 945 -17.97 16.31 29.11
N SER A 946 -18.40 17.56 29.28
CA SER A 946 -19.80 17.94 29.22
C SER A 946 -20.04 18.98 28.13
N GLN A 947 -21.25 18.94 27.58
CA GLN A 947 -21.83 19.98 26.74
C GLN A 947 -23.04 20.56 27.48
N GLY A 948 -23.30 21.85 27.37
CA GLY A 948 -24.37 22.50 28.11
C GLY A 948 -24.50 24.00 27.85
N ILE A 949 -25.29 24.66 28.69
CA ILE A 949 -25.51 26.11 28.62
C ILE A 949 -24.88 26.77 29.84
N LEU A 950 -24.12 27.83 29.62
CA LEU A 950 -23.56 28.70 30.64
C LEU A 950 -24.35 30.02 30.69
N GLU A 951 -24.94 30.33 31.85
CA GLU A 951 -25.67 31.58 32.09
C GLU A 951 -25.35 32.09 33.50
N ASN A 952 -24.89 33.35 33.62
CA ASN A 952 -24.47 33.96 34.89
C ASN A 952 -23.49 33.09 35.69
N ASP A 953 -22.46 32.55 35.02
CA ASP A 953 -21.45 31.64 35.57
C ASP A 953 -21.99 30.33 36.16
N VAL A 954 -23.25 29.98 35.86
CA VAL A 954 -23.85 28.70 36.21
C VAL A 954 -23.89 27.82 34.95
N PHE A 955 -23.07 26.78 34.93
CA PHE A 955 -23.06 25.80 33.85
C PHE A 955 -24.05 24.66 34.09
N GLN A 956 -24.97 24.49 33.16
CA GLN A 956 -25.96 23.41 33.17
C GLN A 956 -25.63 22.39 32.08
N PRO A 957 -25.03 21.23 32.45
CA PRO A 957 -24.70 20.19 31.48
C PRO A 957 -25.98 19.54 30.93
N THR A 958 -26.09 19.49 29.62
CA THR A 958 -27.20 18.82 28.90
C THR A 958 -26.80 17.44 28.40
N GLN A 959 -25.52 17.23 28.09
CA GLN A 959 -24.98 15.97 27.59
C GLN A 959 -23.57 15.72 28.11
N HIS A 960 -23.19 14.46 28.26
CA HIS A 960 -21.83 14.03 28.54
C HIS A 960 -21.23 13.28 27.36
N HIS A 961 -19.95 13.49 27.12
CA HIS A 961 -19.18 12.85 26.05
C HIS A 961 -17.91 12.21 26.62
N LEU A 962 -17.42 11.17 25.95
CA LEU A 962 -16.12 10.57 26.24
C LEU A 962 -15.15 10.96 25.13
N VAL A 963 -14.05 11.62 25.49
CA VAL A 963 -12.93 11.88 24.57
C VAL A 963 -11.86 10.84 24.86
N THR A 964 -11.47 10.07 23.85
CA THR A 964 -10.60 8.89 24.01
C THR A 964 -9.37 9.00 23.13
N ALA A 965 -8.21 8.75 23.73
CA ALA A 965 -6.97 8.43 23.02
C ALA A 965 -6.55 7.03 23.49
N ALA A 966 -6.93 5.99 22.75
CA ALA A 966 -6.65 4.61 23.13
C ALA A 966 -5.30 4.10 22.60
N GLN A 967 -4.82 4.66 21.49
CA GLN A 967 -3.57 4.27 20.85
C GLN A 967 -2.41 5.11 21.38
N THR A 968 -1.34 4.42 21.81
CA THR A 968 -0.12 5.03 22.33
C THR A 968 0.63 5.84 21.28
N THR A 969 0.83 5.28 20.10
CA THR A 969 1.51 5.97 18.99
C THR A 969 0.52 6.81 18.20
N GLN A 970 0.86 8.07 17.99
CA GLN A 970 0.07 9.05 17.24
C GLN A 970 0.95 9.79 16.24
N ILE A 971 0.32 10.53 15.34
CA ILE A 971 1.04 11.43 14.44
C ILE A 971 0.40 12.81 14.43
N PHE A 972 1.23 13.84 14.25
CA PHE A 972 0.79 15.19 13.94
C PHE A 972 1.44 15.64 12.64
N ASN A 973 0.85 16.64 11.99
CA ASN A 973 1.37 17.25 10.77
C ASN A 973 2.00 18.61 11.10
N VAL A 974 3.16 18.90 10.54
CA VAL A 974 3.82 20.20 10.59
C VAL A 974 3.37 21.00 9.38
N GLY A 975 2.54 22.00 9.61
CA GLY A 975 2.00 22.87 8.56
C GLY A 975 3.10 23.54 7.75
N ASP A 976 4.15 24.02 8.42
CA ASP A 976 5.32 24.68 7.83
C ASP A 976 6.03 23.85 6.75
N PHE A 977 5.93 22.52 6.81
CA PHE A 977 6.57 21.59 5.88
C PHE A 977 5.57 20.94 4.92
N CYS A 978 4.27 21.19 5.08
CA CYS A 978 3.23 20.44 4.37
C CYS A 978 2.73 21.22 3.15
N ASN A 979 3.12 20.77 1.96
CA ASN A 979 2.60 21.30 0.69
C ASN A 979 1.34 20.58 0.18
N GLU A 980 0.68 19.77 1.00
CA GLU A 980 -0.53 19.02 0.60
C GLU A 980 -0.36 18.12 -0.66
N CYS A 981 0.87 17.63 -0.94
CA CYS A 981 1.16 16.83 -2.14
C CYS A 981 0.29 15.57 -2.34
N GLY A 982 -0.37 15.08 -1.30
CA GLY A 982 -1.28 13.93 -1.37
C GLY A 982 -0.63 12.56 -1.16
N ASN A 983 0.71 12.44 -1.20
CA ASN A 983 1.37 11.14 -1.15
C ASN A 983 1.01 10.30 0.11
N CYS A 984 0.87 10.95 1.27
CA CYS A 984 0.45 10.26 2.50
C CYS A 984 -1.00 9.75 2.46
N THR A 985 -1.86 10.30 1.61
CA THR A 985 -3.22 9.81 1.35
C THR A 985 -3.18 8.52 0.56
N THR A 986 -2.34 8.42 -0.47
CA THR A 986 -2.20 7.23 -1.34
C THR A 986 -1.97 5.97 -0.50
N PHE A 987 -1.08 6.04 0.49
CA PHE A 987 -0.71 4.89 1.32
C PHE A 987 -1.49 4.76 2.63
N CYS A 988 -2.38 5.70 2.96
CA CYS A 988 -3.19 5.57 4.17
C CYS A 988 -4.24 4.45 3.98
N PRO A 989 -4.28 3.41 4.85
CA PRO A 989 -5.25 2.31 4.75
C PRO A 989 -6.69 2.72 5.10
N THR A 990 -6.88 3.92 5.64
CA THR A 990 -8.21 4.48 5.93
C THR A 990 -8.75 5.26 4.73
N LYS A 991 -10.04 5.62 4.79
CA LYS A 991 -10.67 6.52 3.82
C LYS A 991 -10.21 7.98 3.94
N GLY A 992 -9.44 8.34 4.96
CA GLY A 992 -9.06 9.73 5.25
C GLY A 992 -7.73 10.19 4.65
N GLN A 993 -7.37 11.44 4.97
CA GLN A 993 -6.19 12.15 4.48
C GLN A 993 -5.34 12.60 5.68
N PRO A 994 -4.18 11.96 5.96
CA PRO A 994 -3.40 12.24 7.17
C PRO A 994 -3.08 13.72 7.38
N PHE A 995 -2.65 14.43 6.33
CA PHE A 995 -2.27 15.85 6.40
C PHE A 995 -3.42 16.82 6.71
N ARG A 996 -4.69 16.38 6.54
CA ARG A 996 -5.88 17.19 6.87
C ARG A 996 -6.55 16.76 8.17
N THR A 997 -6.60 15.45 8.44
CA THR A 997 -7.35 14.91 9.57
C THR A 997 -6.56 14.92 10.87
N LYS A 998 -5.23 14.78 10.80
CA LYS A 998 -4.37 14.75 11.99
C LYS A 998 -4.09 16.16 12.51
N PRO A 999 -3.79 16.32 13.82
CA PRO A 999 -3.48 17.62 14.39
C PRO A 999 -2.38 18.32 13.59
N LYS A 1000 -2.66 19.53 13.10
CA LYS A 1000 -1.69 20.32 12.34
C LYS A 1000 -1.06 21.37 13.25
N PHE A 1001 0.27 21.47 13.28
CA PHE A 1001 1.04 22.39 14.10
C PHE A 1001 1.85 23.36 13.24
N TRP A 1002 1.86 24.62 13.66
CA TRP A 1002 2.62 25.71 13.07
C TRP A 1002 3.78 26.08 13.99
N LEU A 1003 5.00 26.10 13.46
CA LEU A 1003 6.24 26.18 14.26
C LEU A 1003 6.56 27.60 14.73
N SER A 1004 5.98 28.63 14.10
CA SER A 1004 6.15 30.03 14.46
C SER A 1004 4.81 30.75 14.59
N SER A 1005 4.75 31.79 15.42
CA SER A 1005 3.54 32.61 15.58
C SER A 1005 3.17 33.33 14.27
N GLU A 1006 4.15 33.67 13.44
CA GLU A 1006 3.93 34.26 12.12
C GLU A 1006 3.19 33.28 11.18
N SER A 1007 3.70 32.05 11.05
CA SER A 1007 3.04 31.01 10.24
C SER A 1007 1.63 30.69 10.76
N PHE A 1008 1.46 30.63 12.10
CA PHE A 1008 0.16 30.37 12.72
C PHE A 1008 -0.87 31.46 12.42
N ALA A 1009 -0.47 32.74 12.46
CA ALA A 1009 -1.36 33.87 12.23
C ALA A 1009 -1.81 34.03 10.77
N GLN A 1010 -1.07 33.45 9.81
CA GLN A 1010 -1.42 33.47 8.39
C GLN A 1010 -2.43 32.38 8.01
N GLU A 1011 -2.76 31.49 8.95
CA GLU A 1011 -3.47 30.24 8.69
C GLU A 1011 -4.84 30.20 9.34
N GLU A 1012 -5.80 29.60 8.64
CA GLU A 1012 -7.19 29.54 9.10
C GLU A 1012 -7.42 28.50 10.19
N SER A 1013 -6.53 27.50 10.27
CA SER A 1013 -6.66 26.43 11.24
C SER A 1013 -5.35 25.76 11.61
N GLY A 1014 -5.24 25.33 12.86
CA GLY A 1014 -4.12 24.53 13.35
C GLY A 1014 -3.80 24.85 14.80
N HIS A 1015 -2.63 24.41 15.23
CA HIS A 1015 -2.14 24.54 16.60
C HIS A 1015 -0.79 25.24 16.62
N HIS A 1016 -0.48 25.94 17.71
CA HIS A 1016 0.83 26.55 17.93
C HIS A 1016 1.19 26.48 19.41
N PHE A 1017 2.43 26.12 19.73
CA PHE A 1017 2.94 26.14 21.10
C PHE A 1017 3.79 27.39 21.33
N ALA A 1018 3.46 28.16 22.35
CA ALA A 1018 4.24 29.31 22.80
C ALA A 1018 4.20 29.39 24.34
N ASP A 1019 5.35 29.53 24.99
CA ASP A 1019 5.47 29.72 26.45
C ASP A 1019 4.68 28.72 27.32
N GLY A 1020 4.62 27.45 26.89
CA GLY A 1020 3.87 26.39 27.59
C GLY A 1020 2.35 26.42 27.38
N VAL A 1021 1.86 27.33 26.53
CA VAL A 1021 0.47 27.45 26.11
C VAL A 1021 0.29 26.80 24.73
N LEU A 1022 -0.73 25.96 24.61
CA LEU A 1022 -1.19 25.40 23.34
C LEU A 1022 -2.30 26.29 22.79
N HIS A 1023 -2.02 27.02 21.72
CA HIS A 1023 -3.00 27.79 20.97
C HIS A 1023 -3.62 26.94 19.87
N HIS A 1024 -4.91 27.15 19.60
CA HIS A 1024 -5.63 26.55 18.49
C HIS A 1024 -6.51 27.59 17.81
N SER A 1025 -6.48 27.62 16.48
CA SER A 1025 -7.34 28.47 15.66
C SER A 1025 -8.20 27.60 14.74
N HIS A 1026 -9.45 27.99 14.54
CA HIS A 1026 -10.32 27.46 13.50
C HIS A 1026 -11.30 28.54 13.01
N GLY A 1027 -11.19 28.96 11.75
CA GLY A 1027 -12.12 29.92 11.16
C GLY A 1027 -12.16 31.27 11.89
N LYS A 1028 -11.01 31.76 12.36
CA LYS A 1028 -10.83 32.99 13.18
C LYS A 1028 -11.30 32.91 14.64
N THR A 1029 -11.78 31.76 15.09
CA THR A 1029 -12.03 31.53 16.52
C THR A 1029 -10.77 30.95 17.14
N GLU A 1030 -10.22 31.64 18.15
CA GLU A 1030 -9.02 31.21 18.86
C GLU A 1030 -9.38 30.63 20.23
N SER A 1031 -8.71 29.54 20.57
CA SER A 1031 -8.77 28.94 21.90
C SER A 1031 -7.35 28.63 22.38
N SER A 1032 -7.17 28.53 23.68
CA SER A 1032 -5.88 28.17 24.27
C SER A 1032 -6.04 27.20 25.43
N PHE A 1033 -5.00 26.42 25.66
CA PHE A 1033 -4.94 25.43 26.73
C PHE A 1033 -3.58 25.50 27.43
N ARG A 1034 -3.56 25.60 28.76
CA ARG A 1034 -2.33 25.69 29.55
C ARG A 1034 -2.50 25.13 30.96
N GLN A 1035 -1.38 24.94 31.65
CA GLN A 1035 -1.39 24.70 33.09
C GLN A 1035 -1.04 25.99 33.84
N ILE A 1036 -1.92 26.42 34.75
CA ILE A 1036 -1.74 27.63 35.57
C ILE A 1036 -2.21 27.37 37.01
N ASN A 1037 -1.40 27.77 38.00
CA ASN A 1037 -1.72 27.64 39.43
C ASN A 1037 -2.17 26.22 39.87
N GLY A 1038 -1.61 25.17 39.25
CA GLY A 1038 -1.98 23.79 39.54
C GLY A 1038 -3.30 23.31 38.90
N ARG A 1039 -3.91 24.09 38.01
CA ARG A 1039 -5.10 23.75 37.24
C ARG A 1039 -4.80 23.70 35.75
N LEU A 1040 -5.65 23.00 34.99
CA LEU A 1040 -5.64 23.01 33.53
C LEU A 1040 -6.70 24.00 33.05
N GLU A 1041 -6.29 25.09 32.43
CA GLU A 1041 -7.19 26.15 31.96
C GLU A 1041 -7.40 26.01 30.45
N TYR A 1042 -8.66 26.03 30.03
CA TYR A 1042 -9.09 26.13 28.64
C TYR A 1042 -9.83 27.44 28.43
N THR A 1043 -9.32 28.26 27.51
CA THR A 1043 -9.83 29.61 27.25
C THR A 1043 -10.34 29.70 25.81
N THR A 1044 -11.53 30.26 25.64
CA THR A 1044 -12.15 30.61 24.35
C THR A 1044 -12.49 32.11 24.34
N PRO A 1045 -13.00 32.70 23.24
CA PRO A 1045 -13.47 34.08 23.24
C PRO A 1045 -14.73 34.30 24.08
N GLU A 1046 -15.42 33.22 24.46
CA GLU A 1046 -16.73 33.25 25.12
C GLU A 1046 -16.67 32.81 26.59
N PHE A 1047 -15.71 31.98 26.99
CA PHE A 1047 -15.60 31.46 28.35
C PHE A 1047 -14.19 30.96 28.71
N ILE A 1048 -13.93 30.81 30.01
CA ILE A 1048 -12.75 30.13 30.58
C ILE A 1048 -13.22 28.95 31.42
N ALA A 1049 -12.62 27.77 31.25
CA ALA A 1049 -12.92 26.56 31.99
C ALA A 1049 -11.66 25.97 32.64
N ASP A 1050 -11.71 25.73 33.95
CA ASP A 1050 -10.65 25.08 34.71
C ASP A 1050 -10.96 23.60 34.95
N PHE A 1051 -9.96 22.76 34.77
CA PHE A 1051 -10.02 21.32 35.01
C PHE A 1051 -8.98 20.86 36.02
N ASP A 1052 -9.31 19.78 36.72
CA ASP A 1052 -8.37 19.09 37.59
C ASP A 1052 -7.29 18.37 36.76
N PRO A 1053 -6.00 18.50 37.11
CA PRO A 1053 -4.93 17.90 36.33
C PRO A 1053 -4.84 16.37 36.43
N ILE A 1054 -5.50 15.76 37.42
CA ILE A 1054 -5.43 14.32 37.71
C ILE A 1054 -6.46 13.55 36.89
N ASP A 1055 -7.73 13.96 36.93
CA ASP A 1055 -8.85 13.23 36.32
C ASP A 1055 -9.61 14.02 35.24
N PHE A 1056 -9.19 15.27 35.00
CA PHE A 1056 -9.78 16.16 33.99
C PHE A 1056 -11.26 16.52 34.25
N HIS A 1057 -11.73 16.48 35.50
CA HIS A 1057 -13.08 16.97 35.82
C HIS A 1057 -13.13 18.50 35.81
N LEU A 1058 -14.27 19.06 35.40
CA LEU A 1058 -14.50 20.51 35.40
C LEU A 1058 -14.59 21.03 36.85
N ILE A 1059 -13.70 21.95 37.22
CA ILE A 1059 -13.66 22.61 38.53
C ILE A 1059 -14.58 23.85 38.52
N GLN A 1060 -14.41 24.73 37.54
CA GLN A 1060 -15.16 25.96 37.40
C GLN A 1060 -15.17 26.42 35.94
N ILE A 1061 -16.16 27.25 35.59
CA ILE A 1061 -16.30 27.85 34.27
C ILE A 1061 -16.90 29.25 34.40
N GLU A 1062 -16.31 30.23 33.72
CA GLU A 1062 -16.66 31.65 33.77
C GLU A 1062 -16.98 32.16 32.36
N ALA A 1063 -18.06 32.93 32.21
CA ALA A 1063 -18.42 33.54 30.94
C ALA A 1063 -17.64 34.84 30.71
N LEU A 1064 -17.03 35.01 29.53
CA LEU A 1064 -16.33 36.24 29.14
C LEU A 1064 -17.24 37.27 28.48
N GLN A 1065 -18.48 36.88 28.16
CA GLN A 1065 -19.48 37.73 27.51
C GLN A 1065 -20.83 37.64 28.25
N SER A 1066 -21.61 38.71 28.20
CA SER A 1066 -22.94 38.74 28.83
C SER A 1066 -23.96 37.97 28.00
N GLY A 1067 -24.66 37.01 28.62
CA GLY A 1067 -25.74 36.25 27.99
C GLY A 1067 -25.64 34.75 28.22
N LYS A 1068 -26.39 33.99 27.41
CA LYS A 1068 -26.32 32.54 27.37
C LYS A 1068 -25.25 32.11 26.37
N VAL A 1069 -24.31 31.29 26.82
CA VAL A 1069 -23.24 30.72 25.98
C VAL A 1069 -23.47 29.21 25.86
N GLU A 1070 -23.46 28.69 24.64
CA GLU A 1070 -23.43 27.24 24.40
C GLU A 1070 -21.99 26.74 24.57
N VAL A 1071 -21.78 25.81 25.49
CA VAL A 1071 -20.45 25.30 25.84
C VAL A 1071 -20.33 23.84 25.41
N ASP A 1072 -19.26 23.54 24.67
CA ASP A 1072 -18.86 22.18 24.31
C ASP A 1072 -17.39 21.93 24.68
N LEU A 1073 -17.17 21.07 25.68
CA LEU A 1073 -15.83 20.80 26.22
C LEU A 1073 -15.12 19.62 25.54
N ARG A 1074 -15.65 19.05 24.44
CA ARG A 1074 -14.97 17.99 23.66
C ARG A 1074 -13.63 18.44 23.11
N HIS A 1075 -13.55 19.68 22.65
CA HIS A 1075 -12.31 20.24 22.15
C HIS A 1075 -11.25 20.40 23.25
N ALA A 1076 -11.65 20.83 24.46
CA ALA A 1076 -10.76 20.93 25.62
C ALA A 1076 -10.10 19.57 25.95
N GLY A 1077 -10.87 18.47 25.91
CA GLY A 1077 -10.31 17.12 26.10
C GLY A 1077 -9.30 16.73 25.02
N SER A 1078 -9.50 17.16 23.77
CA SER A 1078 -8.55 16.92 22.67
C SER A 1078 -7.28 17.76 22.82
N LEU A 1079 -7.40 19.03 23.21
CA LEU A 1079 -6.25 19.89 23.48
C LEU A 1079 -5.45 19.42 24.69
N TYR A 1080 -6.10 18.89 25.72
CA TYR A 1080 -5.42 18.28 26.87
C TYR A 1080 -4.51 17.13 26.45
N PHE A 1081 -4.99 16.24 25.58
CA PHE A 1081 -4.21 15.13 25.04
C PHE A 1081 -2.96 15.59 24.28
N LEU A 1082 -3.13 16.61 23.44
CA LEU A 1082 -2.02 17.21 22.69
C LEU A 1082 -1.06 17.94 23.62
N TRP A 1083 -1.57 18.77 24.53
CA TRP A 1083 -0.77 19.55 25.47
C TRP A 1083 0.09 18.64 26.35
N ASP A 1084 -0.51 17.61 26.95
CA ASP A 1084 0.20 16.69 27.84
C ASP A 1084 1.31 15.92 27.11
N ALA A 1085 1.06 15.51 25.86
CA ALA A 1085 2.01 14.75 25.06
C ALA A 1085 3.10 15.60 24.41
N LEU A 1086 2.82 16.87 24.07
CA LEU A 1086 3.65 17.67 23.17
C LEU A 1086 4.26 18.94 23.79
N LYS A 1087 3.87 19.36 25.01
CA LYS A 1087 4.43 20.55 25.68
C LYS A 1087 5.96 20.55 25.79
N ASP A 1088 6.57 19.36 25.81
CA ASP A 1088 8.01 19.16 25.92
C ASP A 1088 8.68 18.75 24.59
N HIS A 1089 7.90 18.66 23.51
CA HIS A 1089 8.37 18.20 22.20
C HIS A 1089 9.40 19.19 21.62
N PRO A 1090 10.61 18.72 21.23
CA PRO A 1090 11.72 19.58 20.85
C PRO A 1090 11.40 20.55 19.71
N MET A 1091 10.71 20.07 18.68
CA MET A 1091 10.37 20.87 17.51
C MET A 1091 9.27 21.91 17.79
N LEU A 1092 8.40 21.66 18.78
CA LEU A 1092 7.25 22.51 19.05
C LEU A 1092 7.51 23.55 20.15
N ARG A 1093 8.61 23.41 20.91
CA ARG A 1093 9.02 24.47 21.84
C ARG A 1093 9.45 25.71 21.06
N GLY A 1094 8.94 26.86 21.50
CA GLY A 1094 9.33 28.19 21.05
C GLY A 1094 10.75 28.54 21.44
#